data_AF-A0A7Z9PWL9-F1
#
_entry.id   AF-A0A7Z9PWL9-F1
#
_cell.length_a   1.000
_cell.length_b   1.000
_cell.length_c   1.000
_cell.angle_alpha   90.00
_cell.angle_beta   90.00
_cell.angle_gamma   90.00
#
_symmetry.space_group_name_H-M   'P 1'
#
loop_
_entity.id
_entity.type
_entity.pdbx_description
1 polymer ?
#
loop_
_entity_poly.entity_id
_entity_poly.type
_entity_poly.pdbx_seq_one_letter_code
_entity_poly.pdbx_strand_id
1 'polypeptide(L)'
;MQSPNAPEGAPVHLEHLLDKLRHSLEQDAPGTALRVIKETFDYLMELFCDLLESFSESLGEKTELKKTTTLAIIQAHVKAFAASSQNEHPDVQLLLGVFQDQGKYRAFAHLLGLGGRPRRGTTTLDSFINSKQPPRRQCVQQVTNYLPHLAEWLTSASELFSFWGLLEERTYSDGQQSLRIQLSEHQIEAKKRLKVSGCQRCIPKHEILVPPTFFQNGMYLFVPQRVPIFLNKILEELEKQLLAQEAAQCCRQLSRALEFLIRYFAGVSAGVCRELKVLPKECQLLVEGHRSLFKSESLLNECLEILKQQPDSEAAMSLTEVFFQRNDLYDFIPRWHTEMLALRGQLSGWCQLEPGQGELQDPEVCRLEFENHILVLAEWLRALGGYLAGTEHFFEKPRENGSVDFSLRVGNRFVEVAEPGYLLWLNNPRVEGELLDDESNVKPPLITEPLVIPENAPEVLTRILTRMDIFLRRGEPVEACTSLRDAMDYLTRYYAGLAVAAYKQLGDVPEEITRMAQSSLSVHQCEKLLLRALEFIGTASDEQLGVAIREVFYYTETFSQTEKPTGAHTRLLILDADTSNNIQYIADFCALKPGEGVLSHPTRSQREIERFLPALRDWLAMSEPLFNQCKHFEEKPADDGQTELVIEFNDIYLELVKPDYVFYIVPGSDEVPDLEAPELPVFDDQFEQEMAEMGQRRAKRFSATERPFLVHRVEQIGMRENSKGVKCLAGYIVLTNAGGGSLSGEAVSIDRVAIEVEPRRFRGNKVQLSYWVDEAEVPETHEVFIELKTAQGVRTVSTFELTGKEKGRAAGATSGMGLMLVPTLVLFPFFLVSFLLLSQYMHNYLTDEVTGQYVLQNLYRDAPEVVDYLAQFTRPVGYLYLLMAGIVPYWVGRIYRSFKPSTQQLLERQRRLPMVLPTLLVGPLLLTPVLSNHFTSDPDFKAVHLTSMFLYFVFLNLGGTYYQELSLEERFDDLLVDKELAKRLPPALALFIFLCVLLTGVSF
;
A
#
# COMPACT_ATOMS: atom_id res chain seq x y z
N MET A 1 -7.61 -4.21 30.99
CA MET A 1 -6.30 -3.54 31.12
C MET A 1 -5.67 -3.57 29.74
N GLN A 2 -5.22 -2.45 29.19
CA GLN A 2 -4.56 -2.44 27.88
C GLN A 2 -3.07 -2.69 28.07
N SER A 3 -2.49 -3.58 27.26
CA SER A 3 -1.04 -3.79 27.21
C SER A 3 -0.37 -2.57 26.55
N PRO A 4 0.80 -2.11 27.03
CA PRO A 4 1.59 -1.15 26.27
C PRO A 4 2.09 -1.80 24.96
N ASN A 5 2.14 -1.02 23.88
CA ASN A 5 2.73 -1.42 22.62
C ASN A 5 4.27 -1.34 22.71
N ALA A 6 4.95 -2.14 21.90
CA ALA A 6 6.39 -1.99 21.73
C ALA A 6 6.67 -0.65 21.02
N PRO A 7 7.66 0.15 21.48
CA PRO A 7 8.09 1.32 20.74
C PRO A 7 8.82 0.91 19.46
N GLU A 8 8.72 1.72 18.41
CA GLU A 8 9.49 1.52 17.18
C GLU A 8 10.99 1.48 17.48
N GLY A 9 11.71 0.54 16.85
CA GLY A 9 13.14 0.35 17.07
C GLY A 9 13.51 -0.40 18.36
N ALA A 10 12.53 -0.93 19.10
CA ALA A 10 12.79 -1.76 20.29
C ALA A 10 13.51 -3.07 19.92
N PRO A 11 14.30 -3.66 20.85
CA PRO A 11 14.90 -4.97 20.63
C PRO A 11 13.83 -6.07 20.47
N VAL A 12 14.06 -7.04 19.59
CA VAL A 12 13.09 -8.10 19.24
C VAL A 12 12.59 -8.87 20.46
N HIS A 13 13.46 -9.10 21.46
CA HIS A 13 13.03 -9.79 22.68
C HIS A 13 12.01 -8.98 23.50
N LEU A 14 12.15 -7.66 23.52
CA LEU A 14 11.21 -6.77 24.21
C LEU A 14 9.84 -6.80 23.54
N GLU A 15 9.79 -6.76 22.21
CA GLU A 15 8.55 -6.92 21.43
C GLU A 15 7.85 -8.24 21.78
N HIS A 16 8.59 -9.35 21.79
CA HIS A 16 8.05 -10.66 22.14
C HIS A 16 7.50 -10.73 23.57
N LEU A 17 8.13 -10.08 24.54
CA LEU A 17 7.60 -10.00 25.90
C LEU A 17 6.30 -9.20 25.96
N LEU A 18 6.18 -8.10 25.21
CA LEU A 18 4.98 -7.27 25.17
C LEU A 18 3.83 -7.97 24.45
N ASP A 19 4.09 -8.71 23.39
CA ASP A 19 3.09 -9.58 22.75
C ASP A 19 2.59 -10.66 23.72
N LYS A 20 3.50 -11.33 24.44
CA LYS A 20 3.15 -12.33 25.45
C LYS A 20 2.33 -11.72 26.58
N LEU A 21 2.60 -10.46 26.95
CA LEU A 21 1.83 -9.71 27.94
C LEU A 21 0.42 -9.41 27.43
N ARG A 22 0.28 -8.93 26.19
CA ARG A 22 -1.02 -8.67 25.54
C ARG A 22 -1.89 -9.93 25.53
N HIS A 23 -1.37 -11.04 25.03
CA HIS A 23 -2.09 -12.32 25.00
C HIS A 23 -2.48 -12.79 26.42
N SER A 24 -1.60 -12.62 27.40
CA SER A 24 -1.89 -13.00 28.80
C SER A 24 -3.00 -12.14 29.43
N LEU A 25 -3.10 -10.86 29.05
CA LEU A 25 -4.16 -9.95 29.50
C LEU A 25 -5.49 -10.25 28.80
N GLU A 26 -5.47 -10.58 27.51
CA GLU A 26 -6.66 -10.98 26.74
C GLU A 26 -7.26 -12.31 27.25
N GLN A 27 -6.41 -13.27 27.62
CA GLN A 27 -6.83 -14.57 28.14
C GLN A 27 -7.22 -14.57 29.63
N ASP A 28 -7.29 -13.40 30.29
CA ASP A 28 -7.48 -13.25 31.74
C ASP A 28 -6.59 -14.20 32.57
N ALA A 29 -5.29 -14.23 32.23
CA ALA A 29 -4.26 -15.04 32.88
C ALA A 29 -3.34 -14.16 33.74
N PRO A 30 -3.80 -13.63 34.90
CA PRO A 30 -3.07 -12.62 35.67
C PRO A 30 -1.76 -13.14 36.27
N GLY A 31 -1.64 -14.45 36.48
CA GLY A 31 -0.38 -15.07 36.91
C GLY A 31 0.68 -14.98 35.82
N THR A 32 0.33 -15.33 34.59
CA THR A 32 1.22 -15.24 33.43
C THR A 32 1.56 -13.78 33.12
N ALA A 33 0.55 -12.89 33.11
CA ALA A 33 0.77 -11.46 32.90
C ALA A 33 1.74 -10.87 33.93
N LEU A 34 1.59 -11.21 35.22
CA LEU A 34 2.51 -10.75 36.27
C LEU A 34 3.94 -11.27 36.06
N ARG A 35 4.09 -12.54 35.65
CA ARG A 35 5.41 -13.11 35.34
C ARG A 35 6.06 -12.37 34.18
N VAL A 36 5.31 -12.11 33.10
CA VAL A 36 5.82 -11.40 31.94
C VAL A 36 6.20 -9.97 32.29
N ILE A 37 5.39 -9.25 33.09
CA ILE A 37 5.76 -7.90 33.59
C ILE A 37 7.10 -7.92 34.33
N LYS A 38 7.35 -8.94 35.16
CA LYS A 38 8.64 -9.11 35.84
C LYS A 38 9.78 -9.38 34.86
N GLU A 39 9.59 -10.28 33.91
CA GLU A 39 10.54 -10.57 32.82
C GLU A 39 10.87 -9.29 32.03
N THR A 40 9.88 -8.46 31.70
CA THR A 40 10.07 -7.20 30.97
C THR A 40 10.84 -6.16 31.77
N PHE A 41 10.55 -6.00 33.07
CA PHE A 41 11.31 -5.08 33.91
C PHE A 41 12.75 -5.51 34.14
N ASP A 42 12.99 -6.81 34.29
CA ASP A 42 14.33 -7.38 34.42
C ASP A 42 15.15 -7.12 33.16
N TYR A 43 14.56 -7.39 31.99
CA TYR A 43 15.17 -7.11 30.70
C TYR A 43 15.50 -5.62 30.50
N LEU A 44 14.56 -4.71 30.80
CA LEU A 44 14.80 -3.27 30.71
C LEU A 44 15.89 -2.81 31.69
N MET A 45 15.95 -3.40 32.89
CA MET A 45 17.04 -3.12 33.84
C MET A 45 18.40 -3.54 33.29
N GLU A 46 18.52 -4.76 32.75
CA GLU A 46 19.79 -5.24 32.18
C GLU A 46 20.22 -4.39 30.97
N LEU A 47 19.28 -4.11 30.06
CA LEU A 47 19.50 -3.28 28.88
C LEU A 47 20.02 -1.89 29.25
N PHE A 48 19.28 -1.14 30.06
CA PHE A 48 19.67 0.23 30.43
C PHE A 48 20.92 0.26 31.31
N CYS A 49 21.18 -0.77 32.12
CA CYS A 49 22.43 -0.88 32.86
C CYS A 49 23.63 -0.99 31.92
N ASP A 50 23.55 -1.88 30.92
CA ASP A 50 24.64 -2.10 29.97
C ASP A 50 24.86 -0.89 29.07
N LEU A 51 23.78 -0.22 28.62
CA LEU A 51 23.88 1.00 27.82
C LEU A 51 24.54 2.16 28.57
N LEU A 52 24.11 2.43 29.81
CA LEU A 52 24.67 3.51 30.63
C LEU A 52 26.15 3.26 30.95
N GLU A 53 26.52 2.01 31.23
CA GLU A 53 27.90 1.64 31.53
C GLU A 53 28.79 1.70 30.28
N SER A 54 28.36 1.11 29.16
CA SER A 54 29.13 1.14 27.91
C SER A 54 29.29 2.56 27.36
N PHE A 55 28.30 3.43 27.57
CA PHE A 55 28.40 4.84 27.20
C PHE A 55 29.35 5.63 28.11
N SER A 56 29.31 5.36 29.42
CA SER A 56 30.26 5.93 30.39
C SER A 56 31.70 5.52 30.04
N GLU A 57 31.91 4.26 29.63
CA GLU A 57 33.18 3.75 29.12
C GLU A 57 33.62 4.48 27.83
N SER A 58 32.71 4.75 26.88
CA SER A 58 33.05 5.48 25.65
C SER A 58 33.45 6.94 25.92
N LEU A 59 32.92 7.54 26.99
CA LEU A 59 33.29 8.89 27.46
C LEU A 59 34.59 8.91 28.28
N GLY A 60 35.22 7.75 28.51
CA GLY A 60 36.44 7.61 29.31
C GLY A 60 36.24 7.69 30.82
N GLU A 61 34.99 7.73 31.30
CA GLU A 61 34.66 7.73 32.72
C GLU A 61 34.69 6.29 33.28
N LYS A 62 35.78 5.92 33.95
CA LYS A 62 35.84 4.64 34.66
C LYS A 62 35.16 4.75 36.02
N THR A 63 33.86 4.48 36.07
CA THR A 63 33.18 4.23 37.35
C THR A 63 33.47 2.79 37.80
N GLU A 64 34.52 2.58 38.61
CA GLU A 64 34.79 1.25 39.20
C GLU A 64 33.74 0.89 40.26
N LEU A 65 32.59 0.36 39.84
CA LEU A 65 31.56 -0.20 40.71
C LEU A 65 31.80 -1.70 40.91
N LYS A 66 32.69 -2.07 41.84
CA LYS A 66 32.90 -3.49 42.20
C LYS A 66 31.78 -4.00 43.12
N LYS A 67 31.03 -5.00 42.64
CA LYS A 67 29.99 -5.78 43.35
C LYS A 67 28.77 -4.99 43.81
N THR A 68 28.06 -4.40 42.86
CA THR A 68 26.76 -3.75 43.08
C THR A 68 25.67 -4.44 42.26
N THR A 69 24.43 -4.43 42.75
CA THR A 69 23.27 -4.94 41.99
C THR A 69 23.02 -4.10 40.74
N THR A 70 22.39 -4.66 39.69
CA THR A 70 22.04 -3.94 38.44
C THR A 70 21.34 -2.61 38.73
N LEU A 71 20.46 -2.61 39.73
CA LEU A 71 19.77 -1.40 40.21
C LEU A 71 20.74 -0.32 40.71
N ALA A 72 21.72 -0.68 41.52
CA ALA A 72 22.68 0.27 42.08
C ALA A 72 23.61 0.85 41.02
N ILE A 73 23.91 0.08 39.96
CA ILE A 73 24.71 0.54 38.82
C ILE A 73 23.93 1.61 38.03
N ILE A 74 22.67 1.33 37.66
CA ILE A 74 21.80 2.33 37.02
C ILE A 74 21.70 3.61 37.86
N GLN A 75 21.46 3.48 39.17
CA GLN A 75 21.36 4.63 40.07
C GLN A 75 22.64 5.47 40.10
N ALA A 76 23.81 4.83 40.06
CA ALA A 76 25.10 5.52 40.08
C ALA A 76 25.34 6.29 38.78
N HIS A 77 25.15 5.65 37.61
CA HIS A 77 25.36 6.31 36.32
C HIS A 77 24.34 7.43 36.05
N VAL A 78 23.05 7.22 36.34
CA VAL A 78 22.04 8.27 36.17
C VAL A 78 22.33 9.51 37.03
N LYS A 79 22.79 9.30 38.28
CA LYS A 79 23.19 10.43 39.16
C LYS A 79 24.50 11.08 38.71
N ALA A 80 25.46 10.29 38.22
CA ALA A 80 26.73 10.80 37.71
C ALA A 80 26.50 11.68 36.48
N PHE A 81 25.77 11.18 35.48
CA PHE A 81 25.44 11.94 34.27
C PHE A 81 24.66 13.22 34.61
N ALA A 82 23.67 13.15 35.51
CA ALA A 82 22.90 14.32 35.93
C ALA A 82 23.73 15.37 36.72
N ALA A 83 24.81 14.96 37.38
CA ALA A 83 25.70 15.84 38.15
C ALA A 83 26.93 16.33 37.37
N SER A 84 27.23 15.69 36.23
CA SER A 84 28.39 16.01 35.40
C SER A 84 28.18 17.26 34.55
N SER A 85 29.27 17.93 34.16
CA SER A 85 29.24 18.99 33.13
C SER A 85 28.90 18.46 31.73
N GLN A 86 28.83 17.14 31.56
CA GLN A 86 28.45 16.47 30.31
C GLN A 86 26.93 16.37 30.12
N ASN A 87 26.11 16.86 31.06
CA ASN A 87 24.66 16.95 30.92
C ASN A 87 24.20 17.79 29.71
N GLU A 88 25.09 18.57 29.11
CA GLU A 88 24.82 19.31 27.87
C GLU A 88 25.04 18.48 26.59
N HIS A 89 25.62 17.27 26.68
CA HIS A 89 25.84 16.40 25.53
C HIS A 89 24.51 15.79 25.05
N PRO A 90 24.20 15.82 23.73
CA PRO A 90 22.91 15.35 23.21
C PRO A 90 22.61 13.89 23.55
N ASP A 91 23.59 12.99 23.39
CA ASP A 91 23.43 11.57 23.74
C ASP A 91 23.23 11.32 25.25
N VAL A 92 23.84 12.15 26.12
CA VAL A 92 23.61 12.09 27.58
C VAL A 92 22.19 12.54 27.90
N GLN A 93 21.68 13.60 27.23
CA GLN A 93 20.32 14.07 27.40
C GLN A 93 19.28 13.06 26.93
N LEU A 94 19.54 12.36 25.82
CA LEU A 94 18.68 11.27 25.33
C LEU A 94 18.60 10.12 26.34
N LEU A 95 19.74 9.67 26.88
CA LEU A 95 19.78 8.60 27.89
C LEU A 95 19.16 9.03 29.23
N LEU A 96 19.39 10.28 29.67
CA LEU A 96 18.79 10.83 30.90
C LEU A 96 17.30 11.12 30.75
N GLY A 97 16.85 11.51 29.55
CA GLY A 97 15.46 11.82 29.22
C GLY A 97 14.49 10.65 29.43
N VAL A 98 15.01 9.41 29.38
CA VAL A 98 14.26 8.21 29.76
C VAL A 98 13.85 8.24 31.24
N PHE A 99 14.73 8.70 32.13
CA PHE A 99 14.50 8.67 33.59
C PHE A 99 13.97 9.99 34.16
N GLN A 100 14.21 11.11 33.47
CA GLN A 100 13.88 12.46 33.93
C GLN A 100 13.10 13.23 32.86
N ASP A 101 12.25 14.14 33.31
CA ASP A 101 11.58 15.13 32.47
C ASP A 101 11.73 16.50 33.15
N GLN A 102 12.32 17.47 32.45
CA GLN A 102 12.63 18.81 32.97
C GLN A 102 13.31 18.81 34.36
N GLY A 103 14.24 17.88 34.58
CA GLY A 103 14.98 17.74 35.85
C GLY A 103 14.19 17.09 37.00
N LYS A 104 12.97 16.62 36.77
CA LYS A 104 12.19 15.81 37.72
C LYS A 104 12.19 14.34 37.29
N TYR A 105 12.37 13.43 38.24
CA TYR A 105 12.30 12.00 37.97
C TYR A 105 10.87 11.57 37.61
N ARG A 106 10.75 10.72 36.58
CA ARG A 106 9.46 10.13 36.14
C ARG A 106 8.91 9.12 37.16
N ALA A 107 7.63 8.77 37.08
CA ALA A 107 6.99 8.00 38.16
C ALA A 107 7.58 6.58 38.31
N PHE A 108 7.95 5.91 37.21
CA PHE A 108 8.65 4.62 37.23
C PHE A 108 10.07 4.70 37.84
N ALA A 109 10.76 5.84 37.70
CA ALA A 109 12.11 6.01 38.21
C ALA A 109 12.15 5.91 39.76
N HIS A 110 11.04 6.21 40.45
CA HIS A 110 10.92 5.96 41.89
C HIS A 110 10.93 4.46 42.27
N LEU A 111 10.54 3.55 41.36
CA LEU A 111 10.71 2.10 41.57
C LEU A 111 12.19 1.71 41.52
N LEU A 112 12.98 2.46 40.76
CA LEU A 112 14.43 2.36 40.73
C LEU A 112 15.10 3.09 41.90
N GLY A 113 14.36 3.68 42.84
CA GLY A 113 14.91 4.47 43.94
C GLY A 113 15.50 5.82 43.52
N LEU A 114 15.26 6.25 42.29
CA LEU A 114 15.58 7.58 41.78
C LEU A 114 14.43 8.53 42.15
N GLY A 115 14.74 9.66 42.80
CA GLY A 115 13.74 10.66 43.20
C GLY A 115 12.94 10.37 44.49
N GLY A 116 13.19 9.27 45.21
CA GLY A 116 12.59 9.02 46.53
C GLY A 116 12.06 7.60 46.74
N ARG A 117 11.17 7.40 47.72
CA ARG A 117 10.56 6.08 47.99
C ARG A 117 9.47 5.74 46.97
N PRO A 118 9.25 4.44 46.66
CA PRO A 118 8.13 4.00 45.82
C PRO A 118 6.77 4.46 46.36
N ARG A 119 5.77 4.61 45.47
CA ARG A 119 4.39 4.97 45.83
C ARG A 119 3.72 3.87 46.67
N ARG A 120 2.66 4.21 47.43
CA ARG A 120 1.92 3.23 48.25
C ARG A 120 1.40 2.09 47.38
N GLY A 121 1.79 0.84 47.70
CA GLY A 121 1.37 -0.36 46.98
C GLY A 121 2.39 -0.92 45.99
N THR A 122 3.52 -0.26 45.80
CA THR A 122 4.68 -0.76 45.03
C THR A 122 5.94 -0.83 45.90
N THR A 123 6.90 -1.67 45.50
CA THR A 123 8.20 -1.85 46.16
C THR A 123 9.32 -1.45 45.22
N THR A 124 10.57 -1.54 45.67
CA THR A 124 11.72 -1.40 44.76
C THR A 124 11.66 -2.48 43.68
N LEU A 125 12.16 -2.16 42.49
CA LEU A 125 12.06 -3.05 41.33
C LEU A 125 12.77 -4.39 41.56
N ASP A 126 13.95 -4.35 42.17
CA ASP A 126 14.72 -5.54 42.54
C ASP A 126 13.95 -6.46 43.53
N SER A 127 13.25 -5.87 44.51
CA SER A 127 12.38 -6.63 45.42
C SER A 127 11.15 -7.19 44.72
N PHE A 128 10.64 -6.50 43.70
CA PHE A 128 9.47 -6.94 42.95
C PHE A 128 9.78 -8.09 42.01
N ILE A 129 10.86 -8.00 41.22
CA ILE A 129 11.33 -9.03 40.29
C ILE A 129 11.60 -10.34 41.06
N ASN A 130 12.34 -10.26 42.16
CA ASN A 130 12.71 -11.42 42.98
C ASN A 130 11.58 -11.98 43.88
N SER A 131 10.41 -11.34 43.93
CA SER A 131 9.30 -11.81 44.76
C SER A 131 8.65 -13.08 44.19
N LYS A 132 8.22 -14.01 45.06
CA LYS A 132 7.46 -15.20 44.64
C LYS A 132 6.10 -14.81 44.04
N GLN A 133 5.61 -15.63 43.11
CA GLN A 133 4.30 -15.41 42.49
C GLN A 133 3.18 -15.56 43.54
N PRO A 134 2.35 -14.53 43.75
CA PRO A 134 1.29 -14.57 44.75
C PRO A 134 0.01 -15.27 44.21
N PRO A 135 -1.01 -15.51 45.05
CA PRO A 135 -2.30 -16.08 44.61
C PRO A 135 -3.00 -15.21 43.54
N ARG A 136 -3.88 -15.81 42.73
CA ARG A 136 -4.55 -15.15 41.58
C ARG A 136 -5.11 -13.75 41.88
N ARG A 137 -5.81 -13.56 43.00
CA ARG A 137 -6.37 -12.25 43.40
C ARG A 137 -5.30 -11.18 43.62
N GLN A 138 -4.18 -11.56 44.22
CA GLN A 138 -3.04 -10.66 44.44
C GLN A 138 -2.24 -10.44 43.14
N CYS A 139 -2.23 -11.40 42.22
CA CYS A 139 -1.66 -11.20 40.88
C CYS A 139 -2.40 -10.07 40.14
N VAL A 140 -3.74 -10.07 40.12
CA VAL A 140 -4.52 -8.99 39.49
C VAL A 140 -4.15 -7.63 40.09
N GLN A 141 -4.07 -7.55 41.42
CA GLN A 141 -3.71 -6.30 42.10
C GLN A 141 -2.29 -5.83 41.74
N GLN A 142 -1.32 -6.74 41.67
CA GLN A 142 0.05 -6.39 41.28
C GLN A 142 0.13 -5.99 39.80
N VAL A 143 -0.57 -6.68 38.89
CA VAL A 143 -0.65 -6.27 37.47
C VAL A 143 -1.20 -4.85 37.37
N THR A 144 -2.31 -4.53 38.05
CA THR A 144 -2.88 -3.17 38.06
C THR A 144 -1.90 -2.12 38.59
N ASN A 145 -1.10 -2.46 39.61
CA ASN A 145 -0.17 -1.52 40.23
C ASN A 145 1.08 -1.26 39.38
N TYR A 146 1.62 -2.28 38.70
CA TYR A 146 2.91 -2.20 38.00
C TYR A 146 2.80 -1.94 36.49
N LEU A 147 1.68 -2.31 35.87
CA LEU A 147 1.47 -2.08 34.43
C LEU A 147 1.56 -0.60 34.01
N PRO A 148 1.04 0.39 34.78
CA PRO A 148 1.20 1.81 34.43
C PRO A 148 2.66 2.28 34.46
N HIS A 149 3.48 1.73 35.36
CA HIS A 149 4.90 2.06 35.44
C HIS A 149 5.70 1.44 34.30
N LEU A 150 5.31 0.24 33.84
CA LEU A 150 5.90 -0.38 32.66
C LEU A 150 5.58 0.44 31.40
N ALA A 151 4.32 0.86 31.25
CA ALA A 151 3.89 1.72 30.15
C ALA A 151 4.66 3.04 30.13
N GLU A 152 4.79 3.71 31.28
CA GLU A 152 5.54 4.97 31.38
C GLU A 152 7.03 4.81 31.02
N TRP A 153 7.68 3.71 31.43
CA TRP A 153 9.07 3.45 31.05
C TRP A 153 9.19 3.25 29.53
N LEU A 154 8.34 2.43 28.92
CA LEU A 154 8.35 2.19 27.47
C LEU A 154 8.08 3.47 26.67
N THR A 155 7.11 4.28 27.08
CA THR A 155 6.84 5.59 26.46
C THR A 155 8.00 6.57 26.64
N SER A 156 8.75 6.49 27.74
CA SER A 156 9.92 7.35 27.94
C SER A 156 11.13 6.85 27.15
N ALA A 157 11.21 5.55 26.87
CA ALA A 157 12.27 4.93 26.08
C ALA A 157 12.03 5.04 24.56
N SER A 158 10.80 5.34 24.12
CA SER A 158 10.46 5.39 22.69
C SER A 158 11.29 6.42 21.92
N GLU A 159 11.55 7.58 22.52
CA GLU A 159 12.39 8.61 21.92
C GLU A 159 13.82 8.11 21.74
N LEU A 160 14.38 7.41 22.73
CA LEU A 160 15.71 6.80 22.59
C LEU A 160 15.73 5.75 21.48
N PHE A 161 14.72 4.89 21.41
CA PHE A 161 14.65 3.83 20.40
C PHE A 161 14.43 4.35 18.97
N SER A 162 13.78 5.50 18.80
CA SER A 162 13.65 6.13 17.48
C SER A 162 14.94 6.81 17.00
N PHE A 163 15.80 7.25 17.93
CA PHE A 163 17.07 7.91 17.59
C PHE A 163 18.27 6.96 17.48
N TRP A 164 18.17 5.75 18.04
CA TRP A 164 19.32 4.84 18.07
C TRP A 164 19.46 4.02 16.78
N GLY A 165 20.66 3.99 16.19
CA GLY A 165 20.94 3.15 15.03
C GLY A 165 21.27 1.73 15.48
N LEU A 166 20.33 0.80 15.42
CA LEU A 166 20.62 -0.61 15.73
C LEU A 166 21.51 -1.22 14.63
N LEU A 167 22.81 -1.34 14.91
CA LEU A 167 23.79 -1.88 13.98
C LEU A 167 23.79 -3.41 13.95
N GLU A 168 23.65 -4.03 15.11
CA GLU A 168 23.66 -5.49 15.24
C GLU A 168 22.80 -5.91 16.45
N GLU A 169 21.89 -6.87 16.25
CA GLU A 169 21.18 -7.55 17.33
C GLU A 169 21.37 -9.06 17.20
N ARG A 170 21.92 -9.69 18.25
CA ARG A 170 22.22 -11.11 18.26
C ARG A 170 21.85 -11.76 19.58
N THR A 171 21.18 -12.91 19.54
CA THR A 171 20.95 -13.77 20.70
C THR A 171 21.64 -15.11 20.48
N TYR A 172 22.55 -15.48 21.38
CA TYR A 172 23.33 -16.71 21.32
C TYR A 172 22.53 -17.91 21.87
N SER A 173 22.98 -19.12 21.56
CA SER A 173 22.33 -20.38 22.00
C SER A 173 22.30 -20.57 23.53
N ASP A 174 23.17 -19.90 24.28
CA ASP A 174 23.17 -19.90 25.75
C ASP A 174 22.18 -18.87 26.36
N GLY A 175 21.48 -18.13 25.49
CA GLY A 175 20.53 -17.08 25.85
C GLY A 175 21.18 -15.72 26.12
N GLN A 176 22.49 -15.54 25.97
CA GLN A 176 23.09 -14.22 26.03
C GLN A 176 22.63 -13.39 24.83
N GLN A 177 22.30 -12.11 25.02
CA GLN A 177 21.97 -11.19 23.93
C GLN A 177 23.00 -10.06 23.85
N SER A 178 23.33 -9.67 22.63
CA SER A 178 24.27 -8.62 22.28
C SER A 178 23.58 -7.63 21.35
N LEU A 179 23.61 -6.35 21.72
CA LEU A 179 23.09 -5.24 20.92
C LEU A 179 24.23 -4.26 20.67
N ARG A 180 24.57 -4.00 19.41
CA ARG A 180 25.49 -2.93 19.01
C ARG A 180 24.68 -1.78 18.46
N ILE A 181 24.85 -0.60 19.05
CA ILE A 181 23.99 0.55 18.83
C ILE A 181 24.85 1.78 18.53
N GLN A 182 24.43 2.56 17.55
CA GLN A 182 24.98 3.88 17.23
C GLN A 182 24.11 4.95 17.86
N LEU A 183 24.65 5.75 18.77
CA LEU A 183 24.04 6.99 19.26
C LEU A 183 24.87 8.16 18.74
N SER A 184 24.34 8.95 17.81
CA SER A 184 25.04 10.04 17.13
C SER A 184 26.46 9.64 16.70
N GLU A 185 27.49 10.02 17.47
CA GLU A 185 28.91 9.74 17.17
C GLU A 185 29.49 8.51 17.91
N HIS A 186 28.77 7.95 18.88
CA HIS A 186 29.25 6.87 19.76
C HIS A 186 28.68 5.51 19.37
N GLN A 187 29.56 4.50 19.31
CA GLN A 187 29.19 3.09 19.23
C GLN A 187 29.21 2.45 20.61
N ILE A 188 28.08 1.89 21.01
CA ILE A 188 27.83 1.35 22.34
C ILE A 188 27.42 -0.12 22.19
N GLU A 189 27.89 -0.97 23.08
CA GLU A 189 27.57 -2.40 23.07
C GLU A 189 26.89 -2.82 24.38
N ALA A 190 25.67 -3.33 24.28
CA ALA A 190 24.95 -3.92 25.40
C ALA A 190 25.00 -5.46 25.31
N LYS A 191 25.86 -6.08 26.13
CA LYS A 191 26.12 -7.54 26.11
C LYS A 191 26.47 -8.14 27.48
N LYS A 192 26.90 -7.32 28.45
CA LYS A 192 27.49 -7.81 29.72
C LYS A 192 26.47 -8.57 30.57
N ARG A 193 25.21 -8.12 30.59
CA ARG A 193 24.16 -8.62 31.49
C ARG A 193 22.92 -9.12 30.77
N LEU A 194 22.65 -8.62 29.56
CA LEU A 194 21.48 -8.99 28.75
C LEU A 194 21.37 -10.51 28.55
N LYS A 195 20.42 -11.13 29.25
CA LYS A 195 20.14 -12.56 29.13
C LYS A 195 18.67 -12.86 28.85
N VAL A 196 18.45 -13.40 27.66
CA VAL A 196 17.15 -13.93 27.23
C VAL A 196 17.03 -15.36 27.74
N SER A 197 16.28 -15.57 28.81
CA SER A 197 16.07 -16.90 29.40
C SER A 197 14.70 -17.49 29.02
N GLY A 198 14.70 -18.76 28.58
CA GLY A 198 13.47 -19.52 28.31
C GLY A 198 12.62 -19.05 27.12
N CYS A 199 13.10 -18.09 26.31
CA CYS A 199 12.38 -17.64 25.12
C CYS A 199 12.75 -18.47 23.89
N GLN A 200 11.89 -19.43 23.53
CA GLN A 200 12.11 -20.32 22.37
C GLN A 200 12.10 -19.57 21.02
N ARG A 201 11.50 -18.37 20.97
CA ARG A 201 11.48 -17.51 19.78
C ARG A 201 12.80 -16.79 19.53
N CYS A 202 13.54 -16.44 20.59
CA CYS A 202 14.76 -15.64 20.50
C CYS A 202 16.04 -16.48 20.59
N ILE A 203 16.01 -17.61 21.32
CA ILE A 203 17.20 -18.43 21.54
C ILE A 203 17.31 -19.44 20.39
N PRO A 204 18.36 -19.39 19.56
CA PRO A 204 18.55 -20.39 18.51
C PRO A 204 18.82 -21.77 19.09
N LYS A 205 18.47 -22.83 18.35
CA LYS A 205 18.91 -24.20 18.66
C LYS A 205 20.43 -24.32 18.47
N HIS A 206 20.93 -23.80 17.37
CA HIS A 206 22.35 -23.64 17.02
C HIS A 206 22.47 -22.56 15.93
N GLU A 207 23.68 -22.10 15.66
CA GLU A 207 23.97 -21.10 14.62
C GLU A 207 24.87 -21.74 13.56
N ILE A 208 24.59 -21.48 12.30
CA ILE A 208 25.45 -21.92 11.19
C ILE A 208 26.26 -20.73 10.71
N LEU A 209 27.59 -20.84 10.76
CA LEU A 209 28.49 -19.82 10.24
C LEU A 209 28.67 -20.01 8.72
N VAL A 210 28.27 -19.00 7.95
CA VAL A 210 28.61 -18.87 6.53
C VAL A 210 29.97 -18.17 6.43
N PRO A 211 31.01 -18.86 5.92
CA PRO A 211 32.35 -18.28 5.87
C PRO A 211 32.43 -17.08 4.91
N PRO A 212 33.37 -16.14 5.14
CA PRO A 212 33.56 -14.98 4.28
C PRO A 212 33.98 -15.32 2.84
N THR A 213 34.39 -16.57 2.58
CA THR A 213 34.66 -17.07 1.23
C THR A 213 33.41 -17.14 0.35
N PHE A 214 32.22 -17.25 0.96
CA PHE A 214 30.92 -17.36 0.28
C PHE A 214 30.07 -16.09 0.35
N PHE A 215 30.33 -15.21 1.33
CA PHE A 215 29.57 -13.98 1.56
C PHE A 215 30.51 -12.91 2.10
N GLN A 216 30.66 -11.77 1.44
CA GLN A 216 31.78 -10.82 1.67
C GLN A 216 31.99 -10.36 3.14
N ASN A 217 30.98 -10.46 4.01
CA ASN A 217 31.07 -10.07 5.43
C ASN A 217 30.97 -11.23 6.43
N GLY A 218 30.85 -12.48 5.97
CA GLY A 218 30.42 -13.61 6.80
C GLY A 218 28.99 -13.41 7.31
N MET A 219 28.24 -14.49 7.49
CA MET A 219 26.86 -14.40 7.97
C MET A 219 26.56 -15.55 8.93
N TYR A 220 25.69 -15.32 9.90
CA TYR A 220 25.16 -16.37 10.76
C TYR A 220 23.72 -16.68 10.39
N LEU A 221 23.41 -17.95 10.14
CA LEU A 221 22.03 -18.40 10.02
C LEU A 221 21.49 -18.76 11.40
N PHE A 222 20.44 -18.07 11.82
CA PHE A 222 19.68 -18.39 13.02
C PHE A 222 18.86 -19.65 12.76
N VAL A 223 19.16 -20.77 13.44
CA VAL A 223 18.33 -21.98 13.36
C VAL A 223 17.35 -22.00 14.53
N PRO A 224 16.03 -21.87 14.30
CA PRO A 224 15.05 -21.82 15.39
C PRO A 224 15.01 -23.08 16.26
N GLN A 225 14.42 -22.97 17.44
CA GLN A 225 14.03 -24.15 18.21
C GLN A 225 12.82 -24.83 17.56
N ARG A 226 12.71 -26.16 17.72
CA ARG A 226 11.61 -26.99 17.18
C ARG A 226 11.48 -26.98 15.64
N VAL A 227 12.57 -26.71 14.93
CA VAL A 227 12.63 -26.88 13.47
C VAL A 227 12.21 -28.31 13.09
N PRO A 228 11.39 -28.48 12.02
CA PRO A 228 11.03 -29.80 11.52
C PRO A 228 12.25 -30.71 11.32
N ILE A 229 12.14 -31.97 11.73
CA ILE A 229 13.27 -32.92 11.76
C ILE A 229 14.00 -32.99 10.41
N PHE A 230 13.27 -32.93 9.31
CA PHE A 230 13.84 -33.01 7.96
C PHE A 230 14.58 -31.73 7.56
N LEU A 231 14.02 -30.54 7.84
CA LEU A 231 14.72 -29.28 7.62
C LEU A 231 15.99 -29.21 8.47
N ASN A 232 15.94 -29.65 9.72
CA ASN A 232 17.12 -29.67 10.59
C ASN A 232 18.25 -30.56 10.03
N LYS A 233 17.92 -31.71 9.43
CA LYS A 233 18.92 -32.57 8.78
C LYS A 233 19.54 -31.91 7.54
N ILE A 234 18.74 -31.18 6.75
CA ILE A 234 19.23 -30.45 5.57
C ILE A 234 20.18 -29.33 6.02
N LEU A 235 19.83 -28.61 7.09
CA LEU A 235 20.66 -27.55 7.66
C LEU A 235 21.97 -28.08 8.28
N GLU A 236 21.94 -29.24 8.95
CA GLU A 236 23.15 -29.91 9.47
C GLU A 236 24.10 -30.32 8.33
N GLU A 237 23.56 -30.82 7.21
CA GLU A 237 24.39 -31.12 6.04
C GLU A 237 24.90 -29.84 5.37
N LEU A 238 24.09 -28.77 5.27
CA LEU A 238 24.54 -27.47 4.77
C LEU A 238 25.72 -26.93 5.58
N GLU A 239 25.66 -26.98 6.91
CA GLU A 239 26.76 -26.58 7.80
C GLU A 239 28.04 -27.36 7.52
N LYS A 240 27.92 -28.69 7.39
CA LYS A 240 29.05 -29.56 7.06
C LYS A 240 29.67 -29.21 5.70
N GLN A 241 28.85 -28.88 4.69
CA GLN A 241 29.34 -28.49 3.36
C GLN A 241 29.97 -27.09 3.36
N LEU A 242 29.44 -26.16 4.16
CA LEU A 242 30.05 -24.84 4.38
C LEU A 242 31.43 -24.95 5.02
N LEU A 243 31.59 -25.85 5.99
CA LEU A 243 32.89 -26.16 6.59
C LEU A 243 33.87 -26.81 5.59
N ALA A 244 33.36 -27.62 4.66
CA ALA A 244 34.14 -28.23 3.58
C ALA A 244 34.45 -27.25 2.43
N GLN A 245 33.80 -26.09 2.38
CA GLN A 245 33.89 -25.08 1.33
C GLN A 245 33.53 -25.58 -0.09
N GLU A 246 32.60 -26.54 -0.19
CA GLU A 246 32.14 -27.09 -1.47
C GLU A 246 30.94 -26.31 -2.04
N ALA A 247 31.20 -25.32 -2.91
CA ALA A 247 30.17 -24.40 -3.42
C ALA A 247 28.95 -25.11 -4.05
N ALA A 248 29.17 -26.11 -4.89
CA ALA A 248 28.08 -26.84 -5.54
C ALA A 248 27.20 -27.62 -4.55
N GLN A 249 27.79 -28.19 -3.50
CA GLN A 249 27.04 -28.89 -2.45
C GLN A 249 26.30 -27.90 -1.54
N CYS A 250 26.91 -26.75 -1.23
CA CYS A 250 26.24 -25.66 -0.52
C CYS A 250 24.99 -25.18 -1.27
N CYS A 251 25.09 -24.92 -2.58
CA CYS A 251 23.93 -24.59 -3.42
C CYS A 251 22.86 -25.68 -3.40
N ARG A 252 23.28 -26.95 -3.46
CA ARG A 252 22.35 -28.09 -3.43
C ARG A 252 21.58 -28.17 -2.13
N GLN A 253 22.25 -28.01 -0.98
CA GLN A 253 21.56 -28.04 0.32
C GLN A 253 20.69 -26.79 0.54
N LEU A 254 21.12 -25.62 0.06
CA LEU A 254 20.31 -24.41 0.07
C LEU A 254 19.02 -24.58 -0.75
N SER A 255 19.12 -25.11 -1.97
CA SER A 255 17.97 -25.47 -2.82
C SER A 255 17.02 -26.45 -2.12
N ARG A 256 17.56 -27.51 -1.51
CA ARG A 256 16.75 -28.48 -0.74
C ARG A 256 16.05 -27.85 0.46
N ALA A 257 16.70 -26.94 1.17
CA ALA A 257 16.11 -26.25 2.31
C ALA A 257 14.92 -25.39 1.87
N LEU A 258 15.08 -24.62 0.78
CA LEU A 258 14.02 -23.79 0.22
C LEU A 258 12.89 -24.62 -0.39
N GLU A 259 13.19 -25.69 -1.12
CA GLU A 259 12.20 -26.63 -1.63
C GLU A 259 11.36 -27.23 -0.49
N PHE A 260 12.02 -27.68 0.58
CA PHE A 260 11.33 -28.21 1.75
C PHE A 260 10.38 -27.17 2.35
N LEU A 261 10.83 -25.92 2.51
CA LEU A 261 10.03 -24.84 3.09
C LEU A 261 8.80 -24.54 2.23
N ILE A 262 8.94 -24.45 0.91
CA ILE A 262 7.82 -24.22 -0.02
C ILE A 262 6.78 -25.34 0.13
N ARG A 263 7.19 -26.61 0.05
CA ARG A 263 6.28 -27.76 0.13
C ARG A 263 5.64 -27.88 1.52
N TYR A 264 6.44 -27.70 2.56
CA TYR A 264 5.96 -27.71 3.94
C TYR A 264 4.84 -26.69 4.15
N PHE A 265 5.09 -25.42 3.80
CA PHE A 265 4.11 -24.37 4.00
C PHE A 265 2.92 -24.43 3.05
N ALA A 266 3.09 -24.94 1.83
CA ALA A 266 1.97 -25.22 0.93
C ALA A 266 0.99 -26.22 1.56
N GLY A 267 1.53 -27.33 2.10
CA GLY A 267 0.75 -28.34 2.80
C GLY A 267 0.08 -27.82 4.06
N VAL A 268 0.83 -27.11 4.91
CA VAL A 268 0.30 -26.55 6.17
C VAL A 268 -0.80 -25.52 5.89
N SER A 269 -0.56 -24.58 4.97
CA SER A 269 -1.52 -23.53 4.64
C SER A 269 -2.80 -24.13 4.04
N ALA A 270 -2.69 -25.13 3.15
CA ALA A 270 -3.84 -25.84 2.62
C ALA A 270 -4.60 -26.62 3.72
N GLY A 271 -3.89 -27.23 4.67
CA GLY A 271 -4.47 -27.90 5.83
C GLY A 271 -5.25 -26.94 6.74
N VAL A 272 -4.67 -25.77 7.06
CA VAL A 272 -5.36 -24.75 7.86
C VAL A 272 -6.57 -24.18 7.13
N CYS A 273 -6.49 -23.93 5.82
CA CYS A 273 -7.63 -23.51 5.00
C CYS A 273 -8.74 -24.57 4.98
N ARG A 274 -8.40 -25.87 4.97
CA ARG A 274 -9.38 -26.98 5.07
C ARG A 274 -10.08 -26.99 6.44
N GLU A 275 -9.31 -26.91 7.52
CA GLU A 275 -9.84 -26.84 8.89
C GLU A 275 -10.76 -25.63 9.13
N LEU A 276 -10.43 -24.50 8.49
CA LEU A 276 -11.26 -23.30 8.51
C LEU A 276 -12.46 -23.36 7.54
N LYS A 277 -12.55 -24.39 6.70
CA LYS A 277 -13.58 -24.55 5.63
C LYS A 277 -13.59 -23.40 4.62
N VAL A 278 -12.42 -22.83 4.36
CA VAL A 278 -12.22 -21.71 3.41
C VAL A 278 -11.41 -22.11 2.19
N LEU A 279 -10.91 -23.36 2.10
CA LEU A 279 -10.16 -23.84 0.94
C LEU A 279 -11.08 -23.90 -0.31
N PRO A 280 -10.76 -23.16 -1.39
CA PRO A 280 -11.54 -23.19 -2.63
C PRO A 280 -11.40 -24.54 -3.33
N LYS A 281 -12.45 -24.94 -4.06
CA LYS A 281 -12.41 -26.16 -4.89
C LYS A 281 -11.28 -26.12 -5.94
N GLU A 282 -10.98 -24.94 -6.48
CA GLU A 282 -9.89 -24.69 -7.43
C GLU A 282 -8.51 -25.07 -6.87
N CYS A 283 -8.30 -24.92 -5.55
CA CYS A 283 -7.05 -25.31 -4.90
C CYS A 283 -6.93 -26.84 -4.72
N GLN A 284 -8.00 -27.61 -4.90
CA GLN A 284 -7.94 -29.08 -4.79
C GLN A 284 -7.08 -29.68 -5.91
N LEU A 285 -7.14 -29.14 -7.13
CA LEU A 285 -6.27 -29.55 -8.24
C LEU A 285 -4.79 -29.25 -7.97
N LEU A 286 -4.51 -28.17 -7.24
CA LEU A 286 -3.14 -27.83 -6.81
C LEU A 286 -2.65 -28.73 -5.67
N VAL A 287 -3.55 -29.15 -4.77
CA VAL A 287 -3.27 -30.15 -3.73
C VAL A 287 -2.95 -31.51 -4.36
N GLU A 288 -3.71 -31.95 -5.36
CA GLU A 288 -3.45 -33.19 -6.11
C GLU A 288 -2.14 -33.10 -6.92
N GLY A 289 -1.78 -31.89 -7.37
CA GLY A 289 -0.54 -31.59 -8.07
C GLY A 289 0.71 -31.44 -7.20
N HIS A 290 0.69 -31.86 -5.93
CA HIS A 290 1.74 -31.61 -4.92
C HIS A 290 3.16 -32.08 -5.30
N ARG A 291 3.32 -32.94 -6.32
CA ARG A 291 4.65 -33.38 -6.80
C ARG A 291 5.42 -32.24 -7.46
N SER A 292 4.72 -31.38 -8.21
CA SER A 292 5.31 -30.19 -8.83
C SER A 292 5.60 -29.13 -7.77
N LEU A 293 6.84 -28.63 -7.75
CA LEU A 293 7.24 -27.55 -6.86
C LEU A 293 6.52 -26.24 -7.22
N PHE A 294 6.35 -25.96 -8.51
CA PHE A 294 5.60 -24.79 -8.99
C PHE A 294 4.13 -24.82 -8.56
N LYS A 295 3.48 -26.00 -8.63
CA LYS A 295 2.11 -26.16 -8.12
C LYS A 295 2.04 -25.99 -6.60
N SER A 296 3.06 -26.43 -5.86
CA SER A 296 3.15 -26.21 -4.41
C SER A 296 3.34 -24.73 -4.07
N GLU A 297 4.19 -24.00 -4.78
CA GLU A 297 4.35 -22.55 -4.62
C GLU A 297 3.06 -21.79 -4.94
N SER A 298 2.39 -22.16 -6.05
CA SER A 298 1.09 -21.61 -6.40
C SER A 298 0.03 -21.86 -5.34
N LEU A 299 0.00 -23.09 -4.79
CA LEU A 299 -0.91 -23.46 -3.68
C LEU A 299 -0.62 -22.63 -2.42
N LEU A 300 0.66 -22.42 -2.09
CA LEU A 300 1.07 -21.60 -0.95
C LEU A 300 0.56 -20.16 -1.12
N ASN A 301 0.82 -19.53 -2.26
CA ASN A 301 0.41 -18.15 -2.54
C ASN A 301 -1.12 -17.98 -2.45
N GLU A 302 -1.89 -18.88 -3.08
CA GLU A 302 -3.36 -18.83 -3.02
C GLU A 302 -3.88 -19.05 -1.59
N CYS A 303 -3.28 -19.97 -0.82
CA CYS A 303 -3.70 -20.18 0.57
C CYS A 303 -3.35 -18.99 1.47
N LEU A 304 -2.19 -18.35 1.29
CA LEU A 304 -1.78 -17.19 2.09
C LEU A 304 -2.74 -16.01 1.91
N GLU A 305 -3.19 -15.72 0.68
CA GLU A 305 -4.18 -14.67 0.42
C GLU A 305 -5.52 -14.94 1.11
N ILE A 306 -5.92 -16.21 1.20
CA ILE A 306 -7.14 -16.61 1.91
C ILE A 306 -6.96 -16.46 3.42
N LEU A 307 -5.82 -16.86 3.97
CA LEU A 307 -5.53 -16.77 5.40
C LEU A 307 -5.44 -15.31 5.88
N LYS A 308 -4.99 -14.36 5.04
CA LYS A 308 -5.03 -12.92 5.35
C LYS A 308 -6.44 -12.42 5.66
N GLN A 309 -7.46 -13.01 5.03
CA GLN A 309 -8.86 -12.65 5.22
C GLN A 309 -9.48 -13.28 6.48
N GLN A 310 -8.71 -14.05 7.26
CA GLN A 310 -9.16 -14.75 8.47
C GLN A 310 -8.45 -14.23 9.73
N PRO A 311 -8.60 -12.94 10.10
CA PRO A 311 -7.87 -12.33 11.22
C PRO A 311 -8.22 -12.94 12.59
N ASP A 312 -9.39 -13.57 12.72
CA ASP A 312 -9.87 -14.13 13.99
C ASP A 312 -9.26 -15.51 14.32
N SER A 313 -8.53 -16.13 13.39
CA SER A 313 -7.93 -17.45 13.58
C SER A 313 -6.47 -17.33 14.01
N GLU A 314 -6.15 -17.76 15.23
CA GLU A 314 -4.77 -17.82 15.75
C GLU A 314 -3.82 -18.60 14.83
N ALA A 315 -4.31 -19.68 14.19
CA ALA A 315 -3.53 -20.46 13.23
C ALA A 315 -3.29 -19.71 11.91
N ALA A 316 -4.27 -18.92 11.44
CA ALA A 316 -4.11 -18.09 10.24
C ALA A 316 -3.18 -16.91 10.52
N MET A 317 -3.29 -16.26 11.68
CA MET A 317 -2.37 -15.22 12.12
C MET A 317 -0.93 -15.75 12.24
N SER A 318 -0.74 -16.87 12.93
CA SER A 318 0.59 -17.47 13.12
C SER A 318 1.26 -17.84 11.79
N LEU A 319 0.49 -18.25 10.78
CA LEU A 319 1.02 -18.52 9.44
C LEU A 319 1.27 -17.25 8.64
N THR A 320 0.35 -16.30 8.66
CA THR A 320 0.50 -15.04 7.92
C THR A 320 1.66 -14.19 8.45
N GLU A 321 1.96 -14.21 9.75
CA GLU A 321 3.10 -13.51 10.35
C GLU A 321 4.47 -14.03 9.87
N VAL A 322 4.55 -15.29 9.42
CA VAL A 322 5.77 -15.84 8.82
C VAL A 322 6.09 -15.13 7.51
N PHE A 323 5.06 -14.78 6.73
CA PHE A 323 5.21 -14.26 5.37
C PHE A 323 4.98 -12.74 5.27
N PHE A 324 4.23 -12.16 6.20
CA PHE A 324 3.82 -10.77 6.18
C PHE A 324 4.13 -10.09 7.51
N GLN A 325 4.53 -8.82 7.43
CA GLN A 325 4.57 -7.90 8.55
C GLN A 325 3.30 -7.04 8.52
N ARG A 326 2.85 -6.56 9.67
CA ARG A 326 1.79 -5.54 9.74
C ARG A 326 2.44 -4.19 9.95
N ASN A 327 2.07 -3.21 9.14
CA ASN A 327 2.44 -1.81 9.39
C ASN A 327 1.51 -1.20 10.47
N ASP A 328 1.77 0.06 10.84
CA ASP A 328 0.96 0.79 11.83
C ASP A 328 -0.49 1.01 11.40
N LEU A 329 -0.78 0.82 10.11
CA LEU A 329 -2.11 0.87 9.50
C LEU A 329 -2.79 -0.52 9.44
N TYR A 330 -2.16 -1.55 9.99
CA TYR A 330 -2.59 -2.96 9.98
C TYR A 330 -2.63 -3.63 8.59
N ASP A 331 -1.99 -3.03 7.58
CA ASP A 331 -1.84 -3.64 6.25
C ASP A 331 -0.73 -4.70 6.27
N PHE A 332 -0.94 -5.78 5.51
CA PHE A 332 0.03 -6.85 5.35
C PHE A 332 1.09 -6.47 4.31
N ILE A 333 2.29 -6.15 4.78
CA ILE A 333 3.49 -5.95 3.95
C ILE A 333 4.21 -7.29 3.78
N PRO A 334 4.49 -7.74 2.54
CA PRO A 334 5.26 -8.96 2.32
C PRO A 334 6.67 -8.82 2.89
N ARG A 335 7.14 -9.86 3.57
CA ARG A 335 8.58 -10.02 3.89
C ARG A 335 9.36 -10.32 2.62
N TRP A 336 10.67 -10.15 2.64
CA TRP A 336 11.48 -10.21 1.42
C TRP A 336 11.47 -11.60 0.75
N HIS A 337 11.52 -12.68 1.53
CA HIS A 337 11.33 -14.05 1.02
C HIS A 337 9.92 -14.27 0.44
N THR A 338 8.90 -13.56 0.93
CA THR A 338 7.54 -13.59 0.39
C THR A 338 7.45 -12.84 -0.93
N GLU A 339 8.16 -11.71 -1.08
CA GLU A 339 8.27 -11.03 -2.37
C GLU A 339 8.88 -11.96 -3.42
N MET A 340 9.94 -12.68 -3.06
CA MET A 340 10.56 -13.67 -3.95
C MET A 340 9.64 -14.85 -4.30
N LEU A 341 8.77 -15.29 -3.37
CA LEU A 341 7.71 -16.29 -3.64
C LEU A 341 6.55 -15.72 -4.47
N ALA A 342 6.28 -14.42 -4.39
CA ALA A 342 5.20 -13.75 -5.11
C ALA A 342 5.52 -13.50 -6.59
N LEU A 343 6.81 -13.57 -6.98
CA LEU A 343 7.30 -13.45 -8.35
C LEU A 343 7.05 -14.71 -9.22
N ARG A 344 5.93 -15.40 -8.98
CA ARG A 344 5.37 -16.52 -9.78
C ARG A 344 6.41 -17.55 -10.24
N GLY A 345 7.11 -18.18 -9.30
CA GLY A 345 7.97 -19.33 -9.61
C GLY A 345 9.45 -19.02 -9.75
N GLN A 346 9.91 -17.80 -9.46
CA GLN A 346 11.34 -17.49 -9.48
C GLN A 346 12.11 -18.42 -8.54
N LEU A 347 11.61 -18.60 -7.31
CA LEU A 347 12.25 -19.45 -6.31
C LEU A 347 12.12 -20.95 -6.63
N SER A 348 10.93 -21.44 -7.01
CA SER A 348 10.77 -22.85 -7.43
C SER A 348 11.56 -23.18 -8.69
N GLY A 349 11.66 -22.25 -9.63
CA GLY A 349 12.44 -22.41 -10.86
C GLY A 349 13.94 -22.52 -10.56
N TRP A 350 14.45 -21.71 -9.62
CA TRP A 350 15.84 -21.85 -9.17
C TRP A 350 16.08 -23.17 -8.43
N CYS A 351 15.18 -23.57 -7.53
CA CYS A 351 15.30 -24.84 -6.80
C CYS A 351 15.32 -26.08 -7.73
N GLN A 352 14.77 -25.95 -8.95
CA GLN A 352 14.78 -27.01 -9.95
C GLN A 352 16.11 -27.15 -10.70
N LEU A 353 16.97 -26.13 -10.71
CA LEU A 353 18.28 -26.19 -11.34
C LEU A 353 19.19 -27.20 -10.63
N GLU A 354 19.92 -28.04 -11.38
CA GLU A 354 20.89 -28.97 -10.79
C GLU A 354 22.26 -28.34 -10.65
N PRO A 355 22.81 -28.25 -9.42
CA PRO A 355 24.22 -27.93 -9.23
C PRO A 355 25.08 -29.02 -9.89
N GLY A 356 25.90 -28.62 -10.87
CA GLY A 356 26.70 -29.51 -11.72
C GLY A 356 26.22 -29.69 -13.17
N GLN A 357 25.09 -29.08 -13.57
CA GLN A 357 24.62 -29.05 -14.96
C GLN A 357 24.41 -27.60 -15.44
N GLY A 358 24.67 -27.33 -16.73
CA GLY A 358 24.53 -25.99 -17.31
C GLY A 358 25.45 -24.94 -16.67
N GLU A 359 24.92 -23.74 -16.41
CA GLU A 359 25.65 -22.60 -15.79
C GLU A 359 26.16 -22.89 -14.37
N LEU A 360 25.57 -23.87 -13.66
CA LEU A 360 25.98 -24.29 -12.31
C LEU A 360 27.11 -25.34 -12.30
N GLN A 361 27.84 -25.50 -13.41
CA GLN A 361 29.12 -26.22 -13.41
C GLN A 361 30.27 -25.38 -12.88
N ASP A 362 30.20 -24.06 -13.04
CA ASP A 362 31.23 -23.14 -12.59
C ASP A 362 31.10 -22.90 -11.07
N PRO A 363 32.13 -23.20 -10.26
CA PRO A 363 32.15 -22.92 -8.83
C PRO A 363 31.91 -21.45 -8.49
N GLU A 364 32.33 -20.51 -9.35
CA GLU A 364 32.10 -19.07 -9.12
C GLU A 364 30.64 -18.69 -9.31
N VAL A 365 29.98 -19.25 -10.34
CA VAL A 365 28.53 -19.07 -10.56
C VAL A 365 27.73 -19.68 -9.42
N CYS A 366 28.08 -20.89 -8.97
CA CYS A 366 27.47 -21.49 -7.77
C CYS A 366 27.65 -20.57 -6.55
N ARG A 367 28.83 -19.99 -6.34
CA ARG A 367 29.06 -19.08 -5.23
C ARG A 367 28.18 -17.83 -5.31
N LEU A 368 28.06 -17.20 -6.47
CA LEU A 368 27.19 -16.03 -6.68
C LEU A 368 25.71 -16.38 -6.45
N GLU A 369 25.26 -17.51 -7.00
CA GLU A 369 23.89 -18.01 -6.81
C GLU A 369 23.59 -18.34 -5.35
N PHE A 370 24.58 -18.90 -4.63
CA PHE A 370 24.49 -19.10 -3.19
C PHE A 370 24.37 -17.76 -2.46
N GLU A 371 25.21 -16.77 -2.79
CA GLU A 371 25.22 -15.45 -2.16
C GLU A 371 23.85 -14.74 -2.33
N ASN A 372 23.23 -14.88 -3.50
CA ASN A 372 21.92 -14.28 -3.81
C ASN A 372 20.77 -14.91 -2.99
N HIS A 373 20.78 -16.24 -2.79
CA HIS A 373 19.64 -16.95 -2.21
C HIS A 373 19.81 -17.30 -0.73
N ILE A 374 21.03 -17.24 -0.17
CA ILE A 374 21.28 -17.57 1.24
C ILE A 374 20.61 -16.58 2.19
N LEU A 375 20.49 -15.32 1.77
CA LEU A 375 19.76 -14.28 2.50
C LEU A 375 18.27 -14.63 2.62
N VAL A 376 17.68 -15.25 1.59
CA VAL A 376 16.26 -15.65 1.59
C VAL A 376 16.03 -16.71 2.67
N LEU A 377 16.92 -17.71 2.73
CA LEU A 377 16.87 -18.72 3.79
C LEU A 377 17.09 -18.09 5.18
N ALA A 378 18.03 -17.14 5.31
CA ALA A 378 18.30 -16.46 6.58
C ALA A 378 17.07 -15.72 7.11
N GLU A 379 16.40 -14.95 6.25
CA GLU A 379 15.20 -14.20 6.64
C GLU A 379 14.02 -15.14 6.95
N TRP A 380 13.83 -16.19 6.15
CA TRP A 380 12.75 -17.16 6.37
C TRP A 380 12.94 -17.93 7.68
N LEU A 381 14.17 -18.34 8.01
CA LEU A 381 14.49 -18.97 9.30
C LEU A 381 14.25 -18.02 10.48
N ARG A 382 14.53 -16.73 10.34
CA ARG A 382 14.22 -15.73 11.37
C ARG A 382 12.71 -15.60 11.58
N ALA A 383 11.94 -15.51 10.50
CA ALA A 383 10.48 -15.42 10.57
C ALA A 383 9.82 -16.70 11.13
N LEU A 384 10.43 -17.86 10.88
CA LEU A 384 9.98 -19.16 11.40
C LEU A 384 9.99 -19.26 12.92
N GLY A 385 10.85 -18.53 13.63
CA GLY A 385 11.01 -18.65 15.08
C GLY A 385 9.71 -18.43 15.86
N GLY A 386 8.90 -17.44 15.44
CA GLY A 386 7.59 -17.16 16.05
C GLY A 386 6.59 -18.30 15.90
N TYR A 387 6.50 -18.84 14.68
CA TYR A 387 5.63 -19.95 14.29
C TYR A 387 6.03 -21.28 14.95
N LEU A 388 7.32 -21.60 14.98
CA LEU A 388 7.83 -22.87 15.54
C LEU A 388 7.68 -22.95 17.06
N ALA A 389 7.71 -21.82 17.76
CA ALA A 389 7.46 -21.80 19.21
C ALA A 389 6.02 -22.23 19.57
N GLY A 390 5.05 -21.90 18.71
CA GLY A 390 3.63 -22.22 18.89
C GLY A 390 3.18 -23.50 18.18
N THR A 391 4.10 -24.25 17.56
CA THR A 391 3.76 -25.44 16.78
C THR A 391 4.44 -26.71 17.28
N GLU A 392 3.72 -27.82 17.11
CA GLU A 392 4.22 -29.18 17.36
C GLU A 392 4.00 -30.02 16.12
N HIS A 393 5.06 -30.66 15.63
CA HIS A 393 5.02 -31.48 14.42
C HIS A 393 4.98 -32.97 14.77
N PHE A 394 4.12 -33.71 14.08
CA PHE A 394 3.99 -35.16 14.16
C PHE A 394 4.23 -35.73 12.76
N PHE A 395 5.47 -36.13 12.49
CA PHE A 395 5.86 -36.76 11.22
C PHE A 395 5.77 -38.29 11.33
N GLU A 396 5.16 -38.92 10.33
CA GLU A 396 5.23 -40.37 10.16
C GLU A 396 6.56 -40.82 9.55
N LYS A 397 6.77 -42.13 9.47
CA LYS A 397 7.95 -42.68 8.80
C LYS A 397 7.87 -42.38 7.29
N PRO A 398 8.98 -41.95 6.65
CA PRO A 398 9.01 -41.79 5.20
C PRO A 398 8.62 -43.09 4.49
N ARG A 399 7.74 -42.96 3.50
CA ARG A 399 7.36 -44.06 2.60
C ARG A 399 8.51 -44.36 1.62
N GLU A 400 8.48 -45.52 0.98
CA GLU A 400 9.53 -45.98 0.06
C GLU A 400 9.77 -45.03 -1.13
N ASN A 401 8.73 -44.29 -1.54
CA ASN A 401 8.78 -43.28 -2.59
C ASN A 401 9.36 -41.92 -2.14
N GLY A 402 9.73 -41.75 -0.87
CA GLY A 402 10.27 -40.49 -0.33
C GLY A 402 9.22 -39.46 0.15
N SER A 403 7.93 -39.80 0.13
CA SER A 403 6.87 -38.95 0.71
C SER A 403 6.64 -39.23 2.20
N VAL A 404 6.23 -38.21 2.94
CA VAL A 404 5.93 -38.27 4.38
C VAL A 404 4.55 -37.72 4.65
N ASP A 405 3.79 -38.45 5.46
CA ASP A 405 2.57 -37.96 6.07
C ASP A 405 2.92 -37.21 7.35
N PHE A 406 2.26 -36.07 7.56
CA PHE A 406 2.45 -35.31 8.78
C PHE A 406 1.17 -34.61 9.21
N SER A 407 1.05 -34.47 10.51
CA SER A 407 0.07 -33.61 11.17
C SER A 407 0.81 -32.64 12.08
N LEU A 408 0.16 -31.53 12.39
CA LEU A 408 0.75 -30.55 13.30
C LEU A 408 -0.30 -29.84 14.12
N ARG A 409 0.10 -29.39 15.31
CA ARG A 409 -0.72 -28.52 16.14
C ARG A 409 -0.25 -27.07 15.96
N VAL A 410 -1.13 -26.17 15.51
CA VAL A 410 -0.88 -24.72 15.45
C VAL A 410 -1.80 -24.02 16.45
N GLY A 411 -1.21 -23.43 17.50
CA GLY A 411 -1.99 -22.86 18.60
C GLY A 411 -2.90 -23.93 19.23
N ASN A 412 -4.20 -23.66 19.26
CA ASN A 412 -5.20 -24.60 19.79
C ASN A 412 -5.79 -25.59 18.77
N ARG A 413 -5.33 -25.57 17.50
CA ARG A 413 -5.89 -26.41 16.43
C ARG A 413 -4.97 -27.54 16.03
N PHE A 414 -5.54 -28.72 15.83
CA PHE A 414 -4.86 -29.87 15.21
C PHE A 414 -5.15 -29.85 13.72
N VAL A 415 -4.11 -29.95 12.89
CA VAL A 415 -4.19 -29.86 11.43
C VAL A 415 -3.64 -31.14 10.84
N GLU A 416 -4.50 -31.93 10.21
CA GLU A 416 -4.12 -33.08 9.42
C GLU A 416 -3.83 -32.64 7.98
N VAL A 417 -2.56 -32.72 7.56
CA VAL A 417 -2.15 -32.27 6.23
C VAL A 417 -2.39 -33.35 5.18
N ALA A 418 -2.10 -34.62 5.55
CA ALA A 418 -2.13 -35.78 4.67
C ALA A 418 -3.54 -36.20 4.20
N GLU A 419 -4.57 -36.09 5.05
CA GLU A 419 -5.95 -36.45 4.68
C GLU A 419 -6.86 -35.20 4.54
N PRO A 420 -7.58 -35.00 3.42
CA PRO A 420 -7.47 -35.67 2.13
C PRO A 420 -6.55 -34.84 1.19
N GLY A 421 -5.31 -35.27 0.99
CA GLY A 421 -4.68 -35.10 -0.33
C GLY A 421 -3.30 -34.46 -0.45
N TYR A 422 -2.68 -33.83 0.58
CA TYR A 422 -1.34 -33.23 0.41
C TYR A 422 -0.24 -34.09 1.04
N LEU A 423 0.66 -34.65 0.22
CA LEU A 423 1.82 -35.41 0.67
C LEU A 423 3.09 -34.55 0.64
N LEU A 424 3.86 -34.54 1.74
CA LEU A 424 5.15 -33.86 1.78
C LEU A 424 6.22 -34.72 1.12
N TRP A 425 6.86 -34.23 0.06
CA TRP A 425 7.98 -34.92 -0.59
C TRP A 425 9.30 -34.41 -0.03
N LEU A 426 10.10 -35.31 0.57
CA LEU A 426 11.37 -34.94 1.20
C LEU A 426 12.53 -34.85 0.21
N ASN A 427 12.50 -35.72 -0.78
CA ASN A 427 13.37 -35.72 -1.94
C ASN A 427 12.45 -36.14 -3.06
N ASN A 428 12.27 -35.31 -4.09
CA ASN A 428 11.68 -35.83 -5.30
C ASN A 428 12.67 -36.89 -5.83
N PRO A 429 12.31 -38.18 -5.99
CA PRO A 429 13.02 -38.99 -6.96
C PRO A 429 12.70 -38.32 -8.29
N ARG A 430 13.58 -37.42 -8.75
CA ARG A 430 13.56 -36.99 -10.14
C ARG A 430 13.68 -38.30 -10.90
N VAL A 431 12.60 -38.71 -11.55
CA VAL A 431 12.65 -39.88 -12.42
C VAL A 431 13.72 -39.52 -13.44
N GLU A 432 14.81 -40.29 -13.51
CA GLU A 432 15.69 -40.23 -14.68
C GLU A 432 14.78 -40.53 -15.87
N GLY A 433 14.43 -39.50 -16.64
CA GLY A 433 13.43 -39.60 -17.68
C GLY A 433 12.01 -39.12 -17.32
N GLU A 434 11.81 -38.18 -16.38
CA GLU A 434 10.74 -37.18 -16.58
C GLU A 434 11.13 -36.33 -17.81
N LEU A 435 11.00 -36.96 -18.98
CA LEU A 435 10.63 -36.28 -20.19
C LEU A 435 9.38 -35.46 -19.83
N LEU A 436 9.44 -34.15 -20.06
CA LEU A 436 8.24 -33.31 -20.21
C LEU A 436 7.21 -34.14 -20.98
N ASP A 437 6.08 -34.44 -20.34
CA ASP A 437 4.98 -35.30 -20.79
C ASP A 437 5.15 -35.94 -22.18
N ASP A 438 5.23 -37.27 -22.15
CA ASP A 438 5.05 -38.28 -23.21
C ASP A 438 4.82 -37.81 -24.65
N GLU A 439 5.51 -38.54 -25.53
CA GLU A 439 5.30 -38.81 -26.95
C GLU A 439 3.82 -38.93 -27.40
N SER A 440 3.07 -37.85 -27.30
CA SER A 440 1.99 -37.50 -28.20
C SER A 440 2.52 -36.31 -29.01
N ASN A 441 2.57 -36.48 -30.33
CA ASN A 441 3.38 -35.69 -31.25
C ASN A 441 2.94 -34.22 -31.47
N VAL A 442 2.34 -33.57 -30.46
CA VAL A 442 1.91 -32.17 -30.53
C VAL A 442 2.17 -31.48 -29.19
N LYS A 443 3.27 -30.72 -29.10
CA LYS A 443 3.49 -29.78 -27.99
C LYS A 443 2.38 -28.72 -28.03
N PRO A 444 1.76 -28.37 -26.89
CA PRO A 444 0.71 -27.36 -26.88
C PRO A 444 1.27 -26.00 -27.30
N PRO A 445 0.49 -25.19 -28.06
CA PRO A 445 0.93 -23.87 -28.49
C PRO A 445 1.14 -22.94 -27.28
N LEU A 446 2.13 -22.05 -27.37
CA LEU A 446 2.44 -21.01 -26.37
C LEU A 446 1.48 -19.82 -26.43
N ILE A 447 0.64 -19.75 -27.47
CA ILE A 447 -0.34 -18.69 -27.69
C ILE A 447 -1.72 -19.28 -27.97
N THR A 448 -2.76 -18.57 -27.54
CA THR A 448 -4.17 -18.91 -27.80
C THR A 448 -4.72 -18.24 -29.04
N GLU A 449 -4.11 -17.12 -29.45
CA GLU A 449 -4.49 -16.34 -30.62
C GLU A 449 -3.25 -16.13 -31.50
N PRO A 450 -3.41 -16.17 -32.83
CA PRO A 450 -2.30 -15.95 -33.76
C PRO A 450 -1.73 -14.55 -33.60
N LEU A 451 -0.43 -14.41 -33.87
CA LEU A 451 0.19 -13.09 -33.90
C LEU A 451 -0.37 -12.26 -35.06
N VAL A 452 -0.90 -11.07 -34.75
CA VAL A 452 -1.35 -10.13 -35.78
C VAL A 452 -0.12 -9.43 -36.36
N ILE A 453 0.15 -9.68 -37.64
CA ILE A 453 1.22 -9.02 -38.39
C ILE A 453 0.60 -7.85 -39.18
N PRO A 454 1.06 -6.60 -38.98
CA PRO A 454 0.53 -5.45 -39.71
C PRO A 454 0.74 -5.60 -41.23
N GLU A 455 -0.29 -5.27 -42.04
CA GLU A 455 -0.28 -5.54 -43.49
C GLU A 455 0.88 -4.86 -44.25
N ASN A 456 1.28 -3.67 -43.83
CA ASN A 456 2.34 -2.86 -44.46
C ASN A 456 3.62 -2.78 -43.61
N ALA A 457 3.88 -3.78 -42.77
CA ALA A 457 5.14 -3.87 -42.04
C ALA A 457 6.32 -4.14 -42.99
N PRO A 458 7.56 -3.74 -42.65
CA PRO A 458 8.76 -4.07 -43.42
C PRO A 458 8.89 -5.57 -43.69
N GLU A 459 9.49 -5.93 -44.84
CA GLU A 459 9.54 -7.31 -45.31
C GLU A 459 10.32 -8.22 -44.34
N VAL A 460 11.46 -7.74 -43.82
CA VAL A 460 12.27 -8.51 -42.87
C VAL A 460 11.56 -8.66 -41.53
N LEU A 461 10.91 -7.61 -41.03
CA LEU A 461 10.10 -7.70 -39.80
C LEU A 461 8.97 -8.72 -39.97
N THR A 462 8.28 -8.69 -41.11
CA THR A 462 7.22 -9.66 -41.44
C THR A 462 7.74 -11.10 -41.38
N ARG A 463 8.94 -11.37 -41.90
CA ARG A 463 9.58 -12.69 -41.81
C ARG A 463 9.93 -13.09 -40.37
N ILE A 464 10.51 -12.18 -39.58
CA ILE A 464 10.82 -12.44 -38.16
C ILE A 464 9.54 -12.77 -37.39
N LEU A 465 8.46 -12.01 -37.60
CA LEU A 465 7.17 -12.21 -36.94
C LEU A 465 6.50 -13.52 -37.39
N THR A 466 6.61 -13.88 -38.67
CA THR A 466 6.12 -15.17 -39.21
C THR A 466 6.86 -16.34 -38.58
N ARG A 467 8.19 -16.25 -38.48
CA ARG A 467 9.02 -17.23 -37.78
C ARG A 467 8.60 -17.37 -36.31
N MET A 468 8.37 -16.25 -35.63
CA MET A 468 7.90 -16.25 -34.24
C MET A 468 6.54 -16.94 -34.11
N ASP A 469 5.58 -16.62 -34.97
CA ASP A 469 4.23 -17.22 -34.95
C ASP A 469 4.28 -18.74 -35.15
N ILE A 470 5.13 -19.23 -36.05
CA ILE A 470 5.37 -20.68 -36.25
C ILE A 470 5.84 -21.33 -34.94
N PHE A 471 6.88 -20.79 -34.30
CA PHE A 471 7.45 -21.38 -33.07
C PHE A 471 6.52 -21.27 -31.87
N LEU A 472 5.76 -20.18 -31.76
CA LEU A 472 4.74 -20.02 -30.73
C LEU A 472 3.63 -21.07 -30.89
N ARG A 473 3.17 -21.34 -32.11
CA ARG A 473 2.16 -22.38 -32.38
C ARG A 473 2.69 -23.80 -32.20
N ARG A 474 3.98 -24.02 -32.41
CA ARG A 474 4.65 -25.33 -32.23
C ARG A 474 5.03 -25.65 -30.79
N GLY A 475 4.86 -24.73 -29.84
CA GLY A 475 5.24 -24.99 -28.46
C GLY A 475 6.77 -24.99 -28.24
N GLU A 476 7.52 -24.22 -29.02
CA GLU A 476 9.00 -24.17 -29.02
C GLU A 476 9.49 -22.87 -28.35
N PRO A 477 9.64 -22.83 -27.01
CA PRO A 477 9.81 -21.59 -26.27
C PRO A 477 11.17 -20.92 -26.47
N VAL A 478 12.24 -21.67 -26.76
CA VAL A 478 13.58 -21.10 -26.95
C VAL A 478 13.64 -20.37 -28.29
N GLU A 479 13.14 -21.00 -29.34
CA GLU A 479 13.08 -20.50 -30.71
C GLU A 479 12.08 -19.34 -30.83
N ALA A 480 10.93 -19.44 -30.15
CA ALA A 480 9.95 -18.35 -30.06
C ALA A 480 10.52 -17.13 -29.32
N CYS A 481 11.22 -17.34 -28.20
CA CYS A 481 11.82 -16.24 -27.43
C CYS A 481 12.99 -15.58 -28.19
N THR A 482 13.77 -16.37 -28.92
CA THR A 482 14.82 -15.85 -29.81
C THR A 482 14.21 -14.98 -30.93
N SER A 483 13.07 -15.41 -31.49
CA SER A 483 12.36 -14.62 -32.51
C SER A 483 11.72 -13.35 -31.93
N LEU A 484 11.22 -13.41 -30.69
CA LEU A 484 10.71 -12.25 -29.96
C LEU A 484 11.81 -11.21 -29.69
N ARG A 485 13.00 -11.67 -29.28
CA ARG A 485 14.19 -10.84 -29.14
C ARG A 485 14.52 -10.13 -30.46
N ASP A 486 14.58 -10.88 -31.55
CA ASP A 486 14.94 -10.33 -32.87
C ASP A 486 13.92 -9.30 -33.37
N ALA A 487 12.62 -9.52 -33.09
CA ALA A 487 11.58 -8.55 -33.44
C ALA A 487 11.71 -7.25 -32.64
N MET A 488 12.01 -7.33 -31.34
CA MET A 488 12.25 -6.15 -30.50
C MET A 488 13.52 -5.40 -30.88
N ASP A 489 14.59 -6.12 -31.25
CA ASP A 489 15.83 -5.52 -31.77
C ASP A 489 15.55 -4.75 -33.07
N TYR A 490 14.84 -5.39 -34.02
CA TYR A 490 14.45 -4.76 -35.28
C TYR A 490 13.65 -3.48 -35.05
N LEU A 491 12.60 -3.52 -34.23
CA LEU A 491 11.77 -2.35 -33.95
C LEU A 491 12.56 -1.22 -33.29
N THR A 492 13.44 -1.55 -32.35
CA THR A 492 14.30 -0.56 -31.68
C THR A 492 15.21 0.15 -32.68
N ARG A 493 15.85 -0.61 -33.56
CA ARG A 493 16.74 -0.06 -34.60
C ARG A 493 15.99 0.69 -35.70
N TYR A 494 14.81 0.20 -36.09
CA TYR A 494 13.96 0.82 -37.08
C TYR A 494 13.50 2.20 -36.60
N TYR A 495 12.95 2.28 -35.39
CA TYR A 495 12.46 3.54 -34.85
C TYR A 495 13.58 4.53 -34.51
N ALA A 496 14.75 4.05 -34.07
CA ALA A 496 15.92 4.91 -33.89
C ALA A 496 16.36 5.57 -35.20
N GLY A 497 16.47 4.78 -36.29
CA GLY A 497 16.81 5.28 -37.62
C GLY A 497 15.73 6.21 -38.19
N LEU A 498 14.46 5.81 -38.07
CA LEU A 498 13.32 6.58 -38.54
C LEU A 498 13.22 7.95 -37.83
N ALA A 499 13.41 7.98 -36.51
CA ALA A 499 13.39 9.23 -35.74
C ALA A 499 14.54 10.16 -36.16
N VAL A 500 15.75 9.64 -36.40
CA VAL A 500 16.89 10.43 -36.88
C VAL A 500 16.66 10.94 -38.31
N ALA A 501 16.15 10.10 -39.21
CA ALA A 501 15.88 10.47 -40.60
C ALA A 501 14.75 11.52 -40.68
N ALA A 502 13.69 11.36 -39.88
CA ALA A 502 12.65 12.37 -39.74
C ALA A 502 13.23 13.68 -39.23
N TYR A 503 14.11 13.64 -38.22
CA TYR A 503 14.74 14.84 -37.68
C TYR A 503 15.56 15.60 -38.72
N LYS A 504 16.33 14.90 -39.58
CA LYS A 504 17.08 15.50 -40.69
C LYS A 504 16.19 16.23 -41.70
N GLN A 505 14.97 15.74 -41.93
CA GLN A 505 14.01 16.39 -42.80
C GLN A 505 13.33 17.59 -42.12
N LEU A 506 13.17 17.55 -40.79
CA LEU A 506 12.48 18.55 -39.98
C LEU A 506 13.36 19.74 -39.53
N GLY A 507 14.70 19.61 -39.49
CA GLY A 507 15.59 20.70 -39.09
C GLY A 507 17.09 20.34 -38.91
N ASP A 508 17.86 21.24 -38.28
CA ASP A 508 19.30 21.04 -38.02
C ASP A 508 19.53 20.04 -36.88
N VAL A 509 20.12 18.88 -37.22
CA VAL A 509 20.43 17.80 -36.27
C VAL A 509 21.55 18.20 -35.32
N PRO A 510 21.36 18.11 -33.98
CA PRO A 510 22.46 18.27 -33.03
C PRO A 510 23.64 17.36 -33.41
N GLU A 511 24.85 17.92 -33.39
CA GLU A 511 26.06 17.18 -33.79
C GLU A 511 26.26 15.90 -32.96
N GLU A 512 25.75 15.89 -31.72
CA GLU A 512 25.71 14.71 -30.84
C GLU A 512 24.87 13.57 -31.43
N ILE A 513 23.63 13.84 -31.89
CA ILE A 513 22.73 12.83 -32.47
C ILE A 513 23.31 12.32 -33.79
N THR A 514 23.88 13.20 -34.62
CA THR A 514 24.55 12.81 -35.87
C THR A 514 25.73 11.88 -35.62
N ARG A 515 26.58 12.17 -34.63
CA ARG A 515 27.69 11.28 -34.24
C ARG A 515 27.20 9.96 -33.66
N MET A 516 26.13 9.97 -32.88
CA MET A 516 25.52 8.75 -32.34
C MET A 516 24.95 7.87 -33.46
N ALA A 517 24.21 8.43 -34.41
CA ALA A 517 23.65 7.72 -35.57
C ALA A 517 24.73 7.10 -36.49
N GLN A 518 25.87 7.78 -36.64
CA GLN A 518 27.03 7.29 -37.40
C GLN A 518 27.78 6.15 -36.69
N SER A 519 27.60 5.98 -35.38
CA SER A 519 28.33 5.02 -34.53
C SER A 519 27.45 3.97 -33.85
N SER A 520 26.14 4.00 -34.08
CA SER A 520 25.14 3.10 -33.47
C SER A 520 25.13 1.73 -34.14
N LEU A 521 26.00 0.83 -33.64
CA LEU A 521 26.04 -0.58 -34.05
C LEU A 521 25.36 -1.49 -33.01
N SER A 522 25.44 -1.15 -31.72
CA SER A 522 24.83 -1.93 -30.64
C SER A 522 23.38 -1.50 -30.36
N VAL A 523 22.55 -2.43 -29.89
CA VAL A 523 21.15 -2.17 -29.54
C VAL A 523 21.04 -1.13 -28.44
N HIS A 524 21.93 -1.16 -27.43
CA HIS A 524 22.01 -0.15 -26.37
C HIS A 524 22.23 1.27 -26.92
N GLN A 525 23.06 1.42 -27.96
CA GLN A 525 23.25 2.72 -28.61
C GLN A 525 22.01 3.13 -29.41
N CYS A 526 21.34 2.20 -30.09
CA CYS A 526 20.10 2.48 -30.82
C CYS A 526 18.95 2.86 -29.89
N GLU A 527 18.77 2.18 -28.76
CA GLU A 527 17.77 2.51 -27.74
C GLU A 527 18.04 3.90 -27.16
N LYS A 528 19.29 4.19 -26.77
CA LYS A 528 19.68 5.52 -26.29
C LYS A 528 19.47 6.61 -27.36
N LEU A 529 19.77 6.31 -28.62
CA LEU A 529 19.54 7.21 -29.75
C LEU A 529 18.04 7.46 -29.97
N LEU A 530 17.20 6.44 -29.89
CA LEU A 530 15.75 6.55 -29.99
C LEU A 530 15.19 7.45 -28.88
N LEU A 531 15.55 7.21 -27.62
CA LEU A 531 15.09 8.01 -26.48
C LEU A 531 15.46 9.49 -26.66
N ARG A 532 16.71 9.77 -27.05
CA ARG A 532 17.15 11.14 -27.35
C ARG A 532 16.41 11.74 -28.53
N ALA A 533 16.25 11.02 -29.63
CA ALA A 533 15.55 11.52 -30.80
C ALA A 533 14.09 11.86 -30.50
N LEU A 534 13.41 11.04 -29.68
CA LEU A 534 12.03 11.28 -29.24
C LEU A 534 11.88 12.52 -28.35
N GLU A 535 12.82 12.78 -27.44
CA GLU A 535 12.85 14.02 -26.62
C GLU A 535 12.84 15.27 -27.50
N PHE A 536 13.60 15.27 -28.60
CA PHE A 536 13.75 16.44 -29.47
C PHE A 536 12.63 16.60 -30.49
N ILE A 537 12.15 15.51 -31.11
CA ILE A 537 10.93 15.54 -31.96
C ILE A 537 9.75 16.11 -31.16
N GLY A 538 9.73 15.89 -29.84
CA GLY A 538 8.71 16.40 -28.94
C GLY A 538 8.59 17.93 -28.84
N THR A 539 9.64 18.67 -29.21
CA THR A 539 9.71 20.13 -28.99
C THR A 539 9.64 20.97 -30.28
N ALA A 540 9.75 20.37 -31.47
CA ALA A 540 10.19 21.11 -32.66
C ALA A 540 9.32 21.02 -33.93
N SER A 541 8.32 20.11 -34.08
CA SER A 541 7.56 20.05 -35.35
C SER A 541 6.06 19.76 -35.21
N ASP A 542 5.24 20.65 -35.76
CA ASP A 542 3.81 20.42 -36.08
C ASP A 542 3.62 19.66 -37.41
N GLU A 543 4.71 19.12 -37.98
CA GLU A 543 4.69 18.42 -39.26
C GLU A 543 4.13 17.00 -39.13
N GLN A 544 3.40 16.56 -40.17
CA GLN A 544 2.67 15.28 -40.18
C GLN A 544 3.57 14.07 -39.86
N LEU A 545 4.82 14.06 -40.32
CA LEU A 545 5.76 12.98 -40.05
C LEU A 545 6.17 12.91 -38.57
N GLY A 546 6.47 14.06 -37.97
CA GLY A 546 6.81 14.16 -36.55
C GLY A 546 5.64 13.71 -35.67
N VAL A 547 4.43 14.14 -35.99
CA VAL A 547 3.20 13.72 -35.29
C VAL A 547 2.98 12.21 -35.43
N ALA A 548 3.12 11.65 -36.63
CA ALA A 548 2.91 10.22 -36.86
C ALA A 548 3.91 9.33 -36.12
N ILE A 549 5.18 9.74 -36.00
CA ILE A 549 6.18 9.02 -35.19
C ILE A 549 5.87 9.17 -33.70
N ARG A 550 5.44 10.35 -33.27
CA ARG A 550 5.07 10.62 -31.87
C ARG A 550 3.87 9.82 -31.42
N GLU A 551 2.84 9.66 -32.24
CA GLU A 551 1.61 8.91 -31.89
C GLU A 551 1.88 7.44 -31.58
N VAL A 552 3.01 6.88 -32.03
CA VAL A 552 3.44 5.52 -31.65
C VAL A 552 3.81 5.45 -30.17
N PHE A 553 4.51 6.47 -29.65
CA PHE A 553 5.10 6.46 -28.29
C PHE A 553 4.40 7.39 -27.30
N TYR A 554 3.66 8.38 -27.75
CA TYR A 554 3.01 9.39 -26.91
C TYR A 554 1.57 9.62 -27.33
N TYR A 555 0.74 9.97 -26.37
CA TYR A 555 -0.57 10.52 -26.62
C TYR A 555 -0.66 11.94 -26.01
N THR A 556 -1.30 12.85 -26.72
CA THR A 556 -1.54 14.20 -26.21
C THR A 556 -2.77 14.19 -25.30
N GLU A 557 -2.58 14.52 -24.02
CA GLU A 557 -3.68 14.62 -23.07
C GLU A 557 -4.47 15.91 -23.35
N THR A 558 -5.69 15.75 -23.87
CA THR A 558 -6.53 16.84 -24.40
C THR A 558 -6.83 17.99 -23.42
N PHE A 559 -6.64 17.81 -22.11
CA PHE A 559 -6.91 18.83 -21.10
C PHE A 559 -5.69 19.63 -20.65
N SER A 560 -4.53 18.98 -20.56
CA SER A 560 -3.27 19.62 -20.15
C SER A 560 -2.47 20.09 -21.36
N GLN A 561 -2.81 19.60 -22.56
CA GLN A 561 -1.97 19.65 -23.76
C GLN A 561 -0.55 19.09 -23.50
N THR A 562 -0.39 18.30 -22.43
CA THR A 562 0.87 17.65 -22.12
C THR A 562 0.86 16.26 -22.74
N GLU A 563 2.00 15.87 -23.26
CA GLU A 563 2.19 14.58 -23.89
C GLU A 563 2.66 13.59 -22.85
N LYS A 564 2.02 12.42 -22.86
CA LYS A 564 2.32 11.33 -21.95
C LYS A 564 2.60 10.08 -22.78
N PRO A 565 3.55 9.23 -22.36
CA PRO A 565 3.84 8.01 -23.10
C PRO A 565 2.63 7.06 -23.12
N THR A 566 2.44 6.36 -24.23
CA THR A 566 1.31 5.47 -24.49
C THR A 566 1.75 4.01 -24.66
N GLY A 567 0.97 3.06 -24.15
CA GLY A 567 1.25 1.64 -24.35
C GLY A 567 2.16 0.98 -23.30
N ALA A 568 2.39 -0.33 -23.47
CA ALA A 568 3.27 -1.15 -22.65
C ALA A 568 4.74 -1.06 -23.11
N HIS A 569 4.97 -0.87 -24.41
CA HIS A 569 6.31 -0.78 -25.00
C HIS A 569 7.08 0.46 -24.52
N THR A 570 6.39 1.59 -24.33
CA THR A 570 6.98 2.85 -23.83
C THR A 570 7.41 2.80 -22.36
N ARG A 571 6.75 1.97 -21.55
CA ARG A 571 7.17 1.71 -20.15
C ARG A 571 8.44 0.89 -20.09
N LEU A 572 8.59 -0.09 -20.99
CA LEU A 572 9.82 -0.88 -21.10
C LEU A 572 10.99 -0.05 -21.66
N LEU A 573 10.70 0.94 -22.49
CA LEU A 573 11.65 1.98 -22.93
C LEU A 573 11.92 3.05 -21.85
N ILE A 574 11.19 3.03 -20.73
CA ILE A 574 11.36 3.95 -19.59
C ILE A 574 11.20 5.43 -20.01
N LEU A 575 10.20 5.73 -20.83
CA LEU A 575 9.88 7.13 -21.19
C LEU A 575 9.29 7.95 -20.02
N ASP A 576 8.95 7.29 -18.89
CA ASP A 576 8.31 7.87 -17.70
C ASP A 576 9.24 8.04 -16.48
N ALA A 577 10.49 7.55 -16.50
CA ALA A 577 11.36 7.61 -15.31
C ALA A 577 12.44 8.69 -15.40
N ASP A 578 12.85 9.15 -14.22
CA ASP A 578 13.98 10.06 -14.04
C ASP A 578 15.23 9.47 -14.71
N THR A 579 15.95 10.29 -15.49
CA THR A 579 17.16 9.93 -16.29
C THR A 579 18.33 9.37 -15.45
N SER A 580 18.15 9.18 -14.14
CA SER A 580 19.10 8.59 -13.20
C SER A 580 18.98 7.06 -13.06
N ASN A 581 17.96 6.42 -13.64
CA ASN A 581 17.81 4.97 -13.62
C ASN A 581 18.63 4.28 -14.74
N ASN A 582 19.61 3.48 -14.34
CA ASN A 582 20.56 2.77 -15.23
C ASN A 582 20.01 1.45 -15.84
N ILE A 583 18.72 1.16 -15.77
CA ILE A 583 18.19 -0.16 -16.17
C ILE A 583 17.59 -0.07 -17.57
N GLN A 584 18.21 -0.68 -18.58
CA GLN A 584 17.76 -0.67 -19.97
C GLN A 584 17.14 -2.03 -20.35
N TYR A 585 15.86 -2.25 -20.03
CA TYR A 585 15.23 -3.57 -20.10
C TYR A 585 15.13 -4.18 -21.52
N ILE A 586 14.91 -3.36 -22.57
CA ILE A 586 14.78 -3.88 -23.94
C ILE A 586 16.16 -4.15 -24.54
N ALA A 587 17.09 -3.20 -24.46
CA ALA A 587 18.44 -3.41 -24.99
C ALA A 587 19.17 -4.57 -24.30
N ASP A 588 19.01 -4.74 -22.98
CA ASP A 588 19.60 -5.87 -22.24
C ASP A 588 19.03 -7.21 -22.70
N PHE A 589 17.72 -7.28 -22.97
CA PHE A 589 17.09 -8.48 -23.54
C PHE A 589 17.56 -8.74 -24.98
N CYS A 590 17.60 -7.70 -25.82
CA CYS A 590 18.03 -7.79 -27.22
C CYS A 590 19.51 -8.16 -27.37
N ALA A 591 20.35 -7.85 -26.38
CA ALA A 591 21.77 -8.20 -26.39
C ALA A 591 22.07 -9.67 -26.02
N LEU A 592 21.07 -10.43 -25.54
CA LEU A 592 21.25 -11.84 -25.23
C LEU A 592 21.53 -12.65 -26.49
N LYS A 593 22.55 -13.51 -26.47
CA LYS A 593 22.87 -14.39 -27.60
C LYS A 593 22.01 -15.65 -27.60
N PRO A 594 21.68 -16.21 -28.79
CA PRO A 594 21.00 -17.51 -28.86
C PRO A 594 21.84 -18.58 -28.15
N GLY A 595 21.22 -19.39 -27.29
CA GLY A 595 21.90 -20.47 -26.57
C GLY A 595 22.69 -20.06 -25.32
N GLU A 596 22.69 -18.78 -24.94
CA GLU A 596 23.28 -18.29 -23.69
C GLU A 596 22.18 -17.81 -22.71
N GLY A 597 22.40 -17.98 -21.40
CA GLY A 597 21.53 -17.40 -20.37
C GLY A 597 20.07 -17.86 -20.47
N VAL A 598 19.18 -16.88 -20.53
CA VAL A 598 17.72 -17.05 -20.61
C VAL A 598 17.27 -17.72 -21.91
N LEU A 599 18.05 -17.59 -23.00
CA LEU A 599 17.77 -18.16 -24.33
C LEU A 599 18.36 -19.56 -24.52
N SER A 600 18.80 -20.21 -23.44
CA SER A 600 19.24 -21.62 -23.44
C SER A 600 18.22 -22.56 -22.78
N HIS A 601 17.23 -22.02 -22.07
CA HIS A 601 16.37 -22.80 -21.17
C HIS A 601 14.87 -22.58 -21.44
N PRO A 602 14.11 -23.63 -21.83
CA PRO A 602 12.69 -23.54 -22.21
C PRO A 602 11.81 -22.76 -21.24
N THR A 603 11.90 -23.05 -19.94
CA THR A 603 11.07 -22.39 -18.90
C THR A 603 11.43 -20.92 -18.68
N ARG A 604 12.71 -20.54 -18.85
CA ARG A 604 13.13 -19.13 -18.72
C ARG A 604 12.70 -18.37 -19.97
N SER A 605 12.89 -18.95 -21.15
CA SER A 605 12.41 -18.40 -22.41
C SER A 605 10.89 -18.19 -22.43
N GLN A 606 10.12 -19.12 -21.85
CA GLN A 606 8.67 -18.96 -21.71
C GLN A 606 8.28 -17.77 -20.82
N ARG A 607 9.00 -17.53 -19.72
CA ARG A 607 8.76 -16.35 -18.86
C ARG A 607 9.04 -15.03 -19.58
N GLU A 608 10.11 -14.98 -20.38
CA GLU A 608 10.38 -13.78 -21.17
C GLU A 608 9.37 -13.58 -22.31
N ILE A 609 8.85 -14.67 -22.90
CA ILE A 609 7.71 -14.59 -23.81
C ILE A 609 6.51 -13.97 -23.10
N GLU A 610 6.14 -14.45 -21.91
CA GLU A 610 5.03 -13.88 -21.13
C GLU A 610 5.26 -12.40 -20.77
N ARG A 611 6.51 -11.98 -20.57
CA ARG A 611 6.89 -10.61 -20.22
C ARG A 611 6.89 -9.66 -21.43
N PHE A 612 7.54 -10.03 -22.53
CA PHE A 612 7.81 -9.14 -23.65
C PHE A 612 6.81 -9.26 -24.81
N LEU A 613 6.12 -10.41 -24.97
CA LEU A 613 5.13 -10.58 -26.05
C LEU A 613 3.96 -9.58 -25.96
N PRO A 614 3.40 -9.24 -24.78
CA PRO A 614 2.38 -8.21 -24.69
C PRO A 614 2.87 -6.84 -25.15
N ALA A 615 4.12 -6.49 -24.84
CA ALA A 615 4.72 -5.23 -25.27
C ALA A 615 4.97 -5.22 -26.79
N LEU A 616 5.39 -6.34 -27.38
CA LEU A 616 5.54 -6.44 -28.84
C LEU A 616 4.19 -6.25 -29.55
N ARG A 617 3.13 -6.93 -29.07
CA ARG A 617 1.78 -6.80 -29.64
C ARG A 617 1.27 -5.36 -29.58
N ASP A 618 1.49 -4.69 -28.46
CA ASP A 618 1.14 -3.28 -28.29
C ASP A 618 1.96 -2.36 -29.20
N TRP A 619 3.28 -2.58 -29.31
CA TRP A 619 4.14 -1.81 -30.21
C TRP A 619 3.70 -1.97 -31.67
N LEU A 620 3.42 -3.20 -32.12
CA LEU A 620 2.93 -3.45 -33.48
C LEU A 620 1.58 -2.78 -33.74
N ALA A 621 0.65 -2.83 -32.77
CA ALA A 621 -0.65 -2.18 -32.88
C ALA A 621 -0.54 -0.65 -32.96
N MET A 622 0.36 -0.03 -32.19
CA MET A 622 0.61 1.42 -32.27
C MET A 622 1.39 1.80 -33.53
N SER A 623 2.15 0.88 -34.11
CA SER A 623 2.92 1.08 -35.35
C SER A 623 2.07 0.94 -36.61
N GLU A 624 0.96 0.20 -36.55
CA GLU A 624 0.10 -0.11 -37.69
C GLU A 624 -0.41 1.13 -38.45
N PRO A 625 -0.90 2.21 -37.80
CA PRO A 625 -1.31 3.42 -38.50
C PRO A 625 -0.17 4.10 -39.27
N LEU A 626 1.05 4.03 -38.75
CA LEU A 626 2.24 4.57 -39.41
C LEU A 626 2.66 3.69 -40.58
N PHE A 627 2.70 2.36 -40.39
CA PHE A 627 3.01 1.41 -41.46
C PHE A 627 2.06 1.54 -42.65
N ASN A 628 0.77 1.75 -42.40
CA ASN A 628 -0.21 1.96 -43.46
C ASN A 628 -0.02 3.25 -44.27
N GLN A 629 0.77 4.20 -43.77
CA GLN A 629 1.13 5.44 -44.47
C GLN A 629 2.51 5.37 -45.12
N CYS A 630 3.29 4.33 -44.82
CA CYS A 630 4.64 4.15 -45.32
C CYS A 630 4.68 3.13 -46.46
N LYS A 631 5.63 3.30 -47.38
CA LYS A 631 6.14 2.19 -48.21
C LYS A 631 7.60 1.95 -47.87
N HIS A 632 7.95 0.69 -47.65
CA HIS A 632 9.31 0.27 -47.29
C HIS A 632 10.00 -0.34 -48.50
N PHE A 633 11.16 0.22 -48.85
CA PHE A 633 12.08 -0.33 -49.83
C PHE A 633 13.29 -0.87 -49.07
N GLU A 634 13.19 -2.12 -48.60
CA GLU A 634 14.20 -2.79 -47.79
C GLU A 634 15.06 -3.70 -48.67
N GLU A 635 16.39 -3.54 -48.61
CA GLU A 635 17.31 -4.49 -49.24
C GLU A 635 17.52 -5.73 -48.38
N LYS A 636 17.97 -6.83 -49.01
CA LYS A 636 18.32 -8.03 -48.25
C LYS A 636 19.56 -7.77 -47.40
N PRO A 637 19.58 -8.22 -46.13
CA PRO A 637 20.75 -8.05 -45.28
C PRO A 637 21.97 -8.75 -45.87
N ALA A 638 23.11 -8.07 -45.83
CA ALA A 638 24.40 -8.63 -46.20
C ALA A 638 24.88 -9.67 -45.18
N ASP A 639 25.93 -10.43 -45.52
CA ASP A 639 26.50 -11.47 -44.65
C ASP A 639 26.95 -10.96 -43.27
N ASP A 640 27.24 -9.66 -43.16
CA ASP A 640 27.62 -8.98 -41.92
C ASP A 640 26.43 -8.35 -41.17
N GLY A 641 25.19 -8.61 -41.61
CA GLY A 641 23.95 -8.13 -41.02
C GLY A 641 23.56 -6.69 -41.42
N GLN A 642 24.39 -5.97 -42.18
CA GLN A 642 24.04 -4.61 -42.61
C GLN A 642 23.02 -4.63 -43.75
N THR A 643 22.11 -3.67 -43.73
CA THR A 643 21.13 -3.48 -44.80
C THR A 643 20.86 -1.99 -45.03
N GLU A 644 20.22 -1.69 -46.15
CA GLU A 644 19.73 -0.37 -46.54
C GLU A 644 18.20 -0.39 -46.54
N LEU A 645 17.61 0.63 -45.93
CA LEU A 645 16.15 0.80 -45.88
C LEU A 645 15.79 2.23 -46.26
N VAL A 646 14.91 2.36 -47.26
CA VAL A 646 14.30 3.65 -47.64
C VAL A 646 12.81 3.60 -47.37
N ILE A 647 12.29 4.60 -46.66
CA ILE A 647 10.88 4.68 -46.25
C ILE A 647 10.25 5.88 -46.94
N GLU A 648 9.22 5.65 -47.75
CA GLU A 648 8.39 6.68 -48.38
C GLU A 648 7.17 6.95 -47.51
N PHE A 649 7.06 8.17 -46.94
CA PHE A 649 5.90 8.61 -46.16
C PHE A 649 5.27 9.84 -46.83
N ASN A 650 4.06 9.71 -47.39
CA ASN A 650 3.28 10.80 -48.01
C ASN A 650 4.08 11.75 -48.95
N ASP A 651 5.09 11.24 -49.68
CA ASP A 651 6.05 11.94 -50.58
C ASP A 651 7.44 12.32 -49.99
N ILE A 652 7.71 12.04 -48.72
CA ILE A 652 9.03 12.20 -48.09
C ILE A 652 9.79 10.87 -48.12
N TYR A 653 11.05 10.90 -48.56
CA TYR A 653 11.95 9.75 -48.53
C TYR A 653 12.89 9.85 -47.33
N LEU A 654 12.83 8.83 -46.47
CA LEU A 654 13.65 8.70 -45.27
C LEU A 654 14.67 7.58 -45.50
N GLU A 655 15.93 7.96 -45.60
CA GLU A 655 17.02 7.04 -45.93
C GLU A 655 17.72 6.58 -44.64
N LEU A 656 17.64 5.29 -44.36
CA LEU A 656 18.37 4.61 -43.28
C LEU A 656 19.58 3.89 -43.88
N VAL A 657 20.48 4.67 -44.47
CA VAL A 657 21.66 4.20 -45.23
C VAL A 657 22.95 4.85 -44.75
N LYS A 658 24.10 4.22 -45.03
CA LYS A 658 25.41 4.80 -44.72
C LYS A 658 25.71 6.02 -45.61
N PRO A 659 26.34 7.09 -45.08
CA PRO A 659 26.91 7.23 -43.73
C PRO A 659 25.91 7.71 -42.66
N ASP A 660 24.64 7.91 -43.02
CA ASP A 660 23.67 8.64 -42.22
C ASP A 660 23.08 7.84 -41.05
N TYR A 661 22.91 6.54 -41.24
CA TYR A 661 22.55 5.58 -40.19
C TYR A 661 23.00 4.17 -40.63
N VAL A 662 23.51 3.38 -39.69
CA VAL A 662 23.85 1.98 -39.96
C VAL A 662 22.68 1.10 -39.55
N PHE A 663 21.82 0.74 -40.49
CA PHE A 663 20.76 -0.23 -40.21
C PHE A 663 21.32 -1.65 -40.24
N TYR A 664 21.15 -2.36 -39.13
CA TYR A 664 21.71 -3.68 -38.89
C TYR A 664 20.61 -4.62 -38.44
N ILE A 665 20.60 -5.82 -39.01
CA ILE A 665 19.69 -6.90 -38.71
C ILE A 665 20.54 -8.11 -38.30
N VAL A 666 20.17 -8.78 -37.21
CA VAL A 666 20.90 -9.95 -36.73
C VAL A 666 20.95 -11.02 -37.84
N PRO A 667 22.14 -11.49 -38.25
CA PRO A 667 22.26 -12.51 -39.30
C PRO A 667 21.43 -13.76 -38.98
N GLY A 668 20.65 -14.24 -39.94
CA GLY A 668 19.76 -15.39 -39.77
C GLY A 668 18.45 -15.11 -39.03
N SER A 669 18.17 -13.86 -38.63
CA SER A 669 16.90 -13.48 -37.98
C SER A 669 15.70 -13.52 -38.94
N ASP A 670 15.92 -13.29 -40.23
CA ASP A 670 14.89 -13.26 -41.29
C ASP A 670 14.64 -14.63 -41.94
N GLU A 671 15.38 -15.66 -41.54
CA GLU A 671 15.20 -17.02 -42.04
C GLU A 671 13.93 -17.66 -41.47
N VAL A 672 12.88 -17.74 -42.31
CA VAL A 672 11.65 -18.45 -41.95
C VAL A 672 11.86 -19.95 -42.18
N PRO A 673 11.66 -20.79 -41.15
CA PRO A 673 11.84 -22.23 -41.30
C PRO A 673 10.74 -22.81 -42.20
N ASP A 674 11.10 -23.80 -43.05
CA ASP A 674 10.15 -24.54 -43.89
C ASP A 674 9.39 -25.58 -43.05
N LEU A 675 8.57 -25.06 -42.12
CA LEU A 675 7.81 -25.81 -41.13
C LEU A 675 6.35 -25.37 -41.20
N GLU A 676 5.42 -26.32 -41.28
CA GLU A 676 3.99 -26.01 -41.19
C GLU A 676 3.65 -25.50 -39.78
N ALA A 677 2.96 -24.35 -39.71
CA ALA A 677 2.40 -23.80 -38.49
C ALA A 677 1.17 -24.63 -38.10
N PRO A 678 1.13 -25.26 -36.92
CA PRO A 678 -0.05 -25.98 -36.47
C PRO A 678 -1.28 -25.07 -36.45
N GLU A 679 -2.43 -25.58 -36.91
CA GLU A 679 -3.70 -24.91 -36.66
C GLU A 679 -3.93 -24.87 -35.16
N LEU A 680 -4.18 -23.68 -34.62
CA LEU A 680 -4.49 -23.53 -33.21
C LEU A 680 -5.77 -24.34 -32.93
N PRO A 681 -5.78 -25.21 -31.90
CA PRO A 681 -6.96 -26.00 -31.59
C PRO A 681 -8.14 -25.06 -31.34
N VAL A 682 -9.27 -25.33 -32.01
CA VAL A 682 -10.55 -24.67 -31.69
C VAL A 682 -10.92 -25.15 -30.30
N PHE A 683 -10.64 -24.33 -29.29
CA PHE A 683 -10.89 -24.67 -27.90
C PHE A 683 -12.40 -24.83 -27.68
N ASP A 684 -12.81 -25.96 -27.07
CA ASP A 684 -14.20 -26.24 -26.71
C ASP A 684 -14.76 -25.07 -25.89
N ASP A 685 -15.90 -24.51 -26.31
CA ASP A 685 -16.59 -23.36 -25.68
C ASP A 685 -16.83 -23.56 -24.16
N GLN A 686 -16.81 -24.80 -23.68
CA GLN A 686 -16.92 -25.14 -22.25
C GLN A 686 -15.63 -24.88 -21.47
N PHE A 687 -14.46 -25.13 -22.05
CA PHE A 687 -13.18 -24.83 -21.43
C PHE A 687 -12.92 -23.32 -21.46
N GLU A 688 -13.34 -22.60 -22.51
CA GLU A 688 -13.35 -21.14 -22.48
C GLU A 688 -14.38 -20.58 -21.50
N GLN A 689 -15.57 -21.17 -21.32
CA GLN A 689 -16.46 -20.72 -20.24
C GLN A 689 -15.86 -20.98 -18.86
N GLU A 690 -15.18 -22.10 -18.62
CA GLU A 690 -14.54 -22.38 -17.33
C GLU A 690 -13.24 -21.61 -17.10
N MET A 691 -12.41 -21.38 -18.13
CA MET A 691 -11.17 -20.59 -18.08
C MET A 691 -11.43 -19.08 -18.20
N ALA A 692 -12.47 -18.64 -18.91
CA ALA A 692 -12.93 -17.26 -18.88
C ALA A 692 -13.73 -17.00 -17.61
N GLU A 693 -14.45 -17.96 -17.02
CA GLU A 693 -14.98 -17.81 -15.67
C GLU A 693 -13.86 -17.83 -14.63
N MET A 694 -12.85 -18.72 -14.71
CA MET A 694 -11.69 -18.71 -13.82
C MET A 694 -10.80 -17.49 -14.05
N GLY A 695 -10.65 -17.03 -15.29
CA GLY A 695 -9.90 -15.84 -15.70
C GLY A 695 -10.64 -14.56 -15.35
N GLN A 696 -11.97 -14.51 -15.47
CA GLN A 696 -12.80 -13.42 -14.95
C GLN A 696 -12.93 -13.47 -13.42
N ARG A 697 -12.85 -14.65 -12.78
CA ARG A 697 -12.84 -14.80 -11.31
C ARG A 697 -11.45 -14.50 -10.72
N ARG A 698 -10.36 -14.84 -11.40
CA ARG A 698 -8.97 -14.43 -11.08
C ARG A 698 -8.76 -12.96 -11.37
N ALA A 699 -9.24 -12.43 -12.50
CA ALA A 699 -9.27 -11.00 -12.74
C ALA A 699 -10.13 -10.29 -11.69
N LYS A 700 -11.27 -10.85 -11.26
CA LYS A 700 -12.07 -10.34 -10.12
C LYS A 700 -11.39 -10.50 -8.74
N ARG A 701 -10.43 -11.41 -8.55
CA ARG A 701 -9.71 -11.63 -7.27
C ARG A 701 -8.38 -10.88 -7.18
N PHE A 702 -7.64 -10.71 -8.28
CA PHE A 702 -6.46 -9.87 -8.38
C PHE A 702 -6.78 -8.38 -8.64
N SER A 703 -8.02 -8.03 -9.02
CA SER A 703 -8.56 -6.66 -9.02
C SER A 703 -9.31 -6.31 -7.72
N ALA A 704 -8.98 -6.98 -6.61
CA ALA A 704 -9.48 -6.57 -5.30
C ALA A 704 -8.86 -5.25 -4.81
N THR A 705 -7.79 -4.76 -5.46
CA THR A 705 -7.22 -3.44 -5.18
C THR A 705 -7.67 -2.34 -6.12
N GLU A 706 -8.04 -2.58 -7.39
CA GLU A 706 -8.58 -1.52 -8.27
C GLU A 706 -9.62 -2.04 -9.28
N ARG A 707 -10.91 -1.78 -9.02
CA ARG A 707 -12.04 -2.19 -9.88
C ARG A 707 -12.34 -1.13 -10.93
N PRO A 708 -12.60 -1.47 -12.22
CA PRO A 708 -12.98 -0.48 -13.21
C PRO A 708 -14.38 0.03 -12.88
N PHE A 709 -14.50 1.31 -12.53
CA PHE A 709 -15.80 1.94 -12.34
C PHE A 709 -16.00 3.03 -13.37
N LEU A 710 -17.19 3.05 -13.96
CA LEU A 710 -17.58 4.00 -15.00
C LEU A 710 -17.74 5.38 -14.38
N VAL A 711 -16.84 6.30 -14.75
CA VAL A 711 -17.00 7.73 -14.50
C VAL A 711 -17.36 8.38 -15.84
N HIS A 712 -18.49 9.07 -15.90
CA HIS A 712 -18.89 9.82 -17.10
C HIS A 712 -18.81 11.32 -16.82
N ARG A 713 -18.29 12.08 -17.79
CA ARG A 713 -18.31 13.54 -17.81
C ARG A 713 -19.00 14.01 -19.08
N VAL A 714 -19.90 14.96 -18.96
CA VAL A 714 -20.61 15.54 -20.11
C VAL A 714 -20.02 16.90 -20.45
N GLU A 715 -19.70 17.10 -21.73
CA GLU A 715 -19.11 18.33 -22.26
C GLU A 715 -19.96 18.86 -23.40
N GLN A 716 -20.43 20.10 -23.28
CA GLN A 716 -21.29 20.74 -24.29
C GLN A 716 -20.45 21.48 -25.33
N ILE A 717 -20.76 21.27 -26.60
CA ILE A 717 -20.06 21.90 -27.73
C ILE A 717 -20.87 23.09 -28.27
N GLY A 718 -22.21 23.00 -28.21
CA GLY A 718 -23.14 24.01 -28.72
C GLY A 718 -24.14 23.43 -29.73
N MET A 719 -24.78 24.28 -30.54
CA MET A 719 -25.78 23.84 -31.51
C MET A 719 -25.12 23.23 -32.76
N ARG A 720 -25.42 21.98 -33.08
CA ARG A 720 -24.98 21.29 -34.31
C ARG A 720 -26.14 20.58 -34.98
N GLU A 721 -26.00 20.31 -36.27
CA GLU A 721 -26.98 19.51 -36.99
C GLU A 721 -26.84 18.03 -36.59
N ASN A 722 -27.97 17.39 -36.29
CA ASN A 722 -28.06 15.95 -36.03
C ASN A 722 -28.12 15.15 -37.34
N SER A 723 -28.24 13.82 -37.27
CA SER A 723 -28.31 12.95 -38.45
C SER A 723 -29.52 13.23 -39.37
N LYS A 724 -30.52 13.97 -38.88
CA LYS A 724 -31.74 14.38 -39.61
C LYS A 724 -31.67 15.82 -40.16
N GLY A 725 -30.54 16.53 -40.00
CA GLY A 725 -30.36 17.91 -40.47
C GLY A 725 -31.03 18.98 -39.60
N VAL A 726 -31.46 18.63 -38.38
CA VAL A 726 -32.07 19.57 -37.43
C VAL A 726 -30.98 20.12 -36.50
N LYS A 727 -31.00 21.44 -36.26
CA LYS A 727 -30.08 22.09 -35.31
C LYS A 727 -30.46 21.77 -33.88
N CYS A 728 -29.71 20.84 -33.29
CA CYS A 728 -29.89 20.34 -31.94
C CYS A 728 -28.71 20.74 -31.04
N LEU A 729 -28.89 20.69 -29.74
CA LEU A 729 -27.77 20.91 -28.82
C LEU A 729 -26.90 19.65 -28.81
N ALA A 730 -25.61 19.80 -29.13
CA ALA A 730 -24.67 18.70 -29.24
C ALA A 730 -23.56 18.79 -28.19
N GLY A 731 -23.09 17.63 -27.76
CA GLY A 731 -21.99 17.50 -26.81
C GLY A 731 -21.35 16.12 -26.85
N TYR A 732 -20.41 15.91 -25.94
CA TYR A 732 -19.73 14.65 -25.73
C TYR A 732 -19.97 14.10 -24.33
N ILE A 733 -20.12 12.78 -24.21
CA ILE A 733 -20.05 12.03 -22.96
C ILE A 733 -18.69 11.33 -22.95
N VAL A 734 -17.77 11.80 -22.13
CA VAL A 734 -16.47 11.20 -21.90
C VAL A 734 -16.61 10.15 -20.81
N LEU A 735 -16.51 8.89 -21.20
CA LEU A 735 -16.49 7.73 -20.31
C LEU A 735 -15.04 7.46 -19.95
N THR A 736 -14.69 7.56 -18.67
CA THR A 736 -13.35 7.25 -18.17
C THR A 736 -13.44 6.04 -17.25
N ASN A 737 -12.58 5.07 -17.50
CA ASN A 737 -12.34 3.96 -16.61
C ASN A 737 -11.41 4.42 -15.50
N ALA A 738 -11.95 4.60 -14.31
CA ALA A 738 -11.18 5.04 -13.14
C ALA A 738 -10.62 3.87 -12.31
N GLY A 739 -10.61 2.64 -12.85
CA GLY A 739 -9.89 1.50 -12.26
C GLY A 739 -9.31 0.55 -13.30
N GLY A 740 -8.84 -0.64 -12.90
CA GLY A 740 -8.09 -1.54 -13.78
C GLY A 740 -8.92 -2.32 -14.82
N GLY A 741 -8.38 -2.55 -16.02
CA GLY A 741 -9.02 -3.29 -17.13
C GLY A 741 -9.54 -2.39 -18.26
N SER A 742 -10.26 -2.92 -19.27
CA SER A 742 -10.89 -2.13 -20.36
C SER A 742 -12.40 -2.00 -20.16
N LEU A 743 -12.93 -0.77 -20.14
CA LEU A 743 -14.37 -0.51 -20.02
C LEU A 743 -15.08 -0.81 -21.34
N SER A 744 -16.10 -1.68 -21.33
CA SER A 744 -16.93 -1.98 -22.50
C SER A 744 -18.42 -1.97 -22.19
N GLY A 745 -19.24 -1.42 -23.09
CA GLY A 745 -20.69 -1.30 -22.90
C GLY A 745 -21.46 -0.75 -24.11
N GLU A 746 -22.74 -0.51 -23.92
CA GLU A 746 -23.67 0.05 -24.90
C GLU A 746 -24.37 1.30 -24.35
N ALA A 747 -24.46 2.35 -25.15
CA ALA A 747 -25.19 3.57 -24.84
C ALA A 747 -26.53 3.57 -25.60
N VAL A 748 -27.63 3.57 -24.85
CA VAL A 748 -29.00 3.48 -25.37
C VAL A 748 -29.79 4.71 -24.95
N SER A 749 -30.25 5.50 -25.92
CA SER A 749 -31.24 6.54 -25.67
C SER A 749 -32.62 5.91 -25.49
N ILE A 750 -33.35 6.30 -24.43
CA ILE A 750 -34.73 5.86 -24.18
C ILE A 750 -35.69 6.44 -25.21
N ASP A 751 -35.44 7.66 -25.68
CA ASP A 751 -36.21 8.29 -26.74
C ASP A 751 -35.30 8.71 -27.89
N ARG A 752 -35.31 7.90 -28.96
CA ARG A 752 -34.50 8.10 -30.18
C ARG A 752 -34.99 9.28 -31.03
N VAL A 753 -36.12 9.89 -30.68
CA VAL A 753 -36.62 11.09 -31.36
C VAL A 753 -36.00 12.33 -30.71
N ALA A 754 -35.96 12.39 -29.38
CA ALA A 754 -35.46 13.54 -28.62
C ALA A 754 -33.94 13.52 -28.40
N ILE A 755 -33.31 12.34 -28.28
CA ILE A 755 -31.87 12.22 -28.00
C ILE A 755 -31.21 11.18 -28.91
N GLU A 756 -30.13 11.60 -29.57
CA GLU A 756 -29.28 10.76 -30.41
C GLU A 756 -27.89 10.60 -29.75
N VAL A 757 -27.28 9.41 -29.88
CA VAL A 757 -25.95 9.08 -29.34
C VAL A 757 -25.17 8.18 -30.30
N GLU A 758 -23.91 8.53 -30.53
CA GLU A 758 -22.95 7.76 -31.36
C GLU A 758 -21.53 7.82 -30.81
N PRO A 759 -20.76 6.70 -30.79
CA PRO A 759 -21.16 5.35 -31.16
C PRO A 759 -22.06 4.70 -30.09
N ARG A 760 -22.95 3.79 -30.49
CA ARG A 760 -23.81 3.06 -29.52
C ARG A 760 -23.04 2.03 -28.71
N ARG A 761 -21.95 1.49 -29.23
CA ARG A 761 -21.08 0.54 -28.51
C ARG A 761 -19.75 1.21 -28.22
N PHE A 762 -19.22 1.01 -27.03
CA PHE A 762 -17.95 1.58 -26.59
C PHE A 762 -17.06 0.51 -25.95
N ARG A 763 -15.75 0.60 -26.21
CA ARG A 763 -14.70 -0.24 -25.62
C ARG A 763 -13.41 0.58 -25.47
N GLY A 764 -12.82 0.61 -24.29
CA GLY A 764 -11.56 1.32 -24.01
C GLY A 764 -11.51 1.98 -22.63
N ASN A 765 -10.34 2.43 -22.19
CA ASN A 765 -10.17 3.05 -20.86
C ASN A 765 -10.65 4.50 -20.80
N LYS A 766 -10.73 5.15 -21.95
CA LYS A 766 -11.35 6.45 -22.12
C LYS A 766 -12.06 6.45 -23.45
N VAL A 767 -13.38 6.60 -23.46
CA VAL A 767 -14.20 6.56 -24.67
C VAL A 767 -15.09 7.78 -24.71
N GLN A 768 -15.18 8.41 -25.88
CA GLN A 768 -15.98 9.61 -26.09
C GLN A 768 -17.20 9.26 -26.95
N LEU A 769 -18.39 9.55 -26.43
CA LEU A 769 -19.66 9.41 -27.16
C LEU A 769 -20.16 10.79 -27.55
N SER A 770 -20.50 11.00 -28.81
CA SER A 770 -21.23 12.18 -29.27
C SER A 770 -22.72 12.03 -28.93
N TYR A 771 -23.35 13.10 -28.47
CA TYR A 771 -24.80 13.15 -28.30
C TYR A 771 -25.40 14.41 -28.91
N TRP A 772 -26.68 14.32 -29.30
CA TRP A 772 -27.51 15.42 -29.76
C TRP A 772 -28.84 15.39 -29.02
N VAL A 773 -29.30 16.55 -28.53
CA VAL A 773 -30.60 16.72 -27.87
C VAL A 773 -31.44 17.72 -28.65
N ASP A 774 -32.61 17.28 -29.11
CA ASP A 774 -33.62 18.16 -29.68
C ASP A 774 -34.54 18.68 -28.57
N GLU A 775 -34.30 19.90 -28.11
CA GLU A 775 -35.06 20.53 -27.03
C GLU A 775 -36.57 20.71 -27.32
N ALA A 776 -37.00 20.62 -28.59
CA ALA A 776 -38.40 20.76 -28.98
C ALA A 776 -39.19 19.45 -28.83
N GLU A 777 -38.51 18.31 -28.93
CA GLU A 777 -39.10 16.97 -28.90
C GLU A 777 -38.97 16.30 -27.51
N VAL A 778 -38.32 16.94 -26.53
CA VAL A 778 -38.25 16.42 -25.15
C VAL A 778 -39.64 16.50 -24.48
N PRO A 779 -40.26 15.36 -24.09
CA PRO A 779 -41.58 15.35 -23.46
C PRO A 779 -41.58 16.00 -22.06
N GLU A 780 -42.59 16.82 -21.77
CA GLU A 780 -42.75 17.50 -20.46
C GLU A 780 -43.24 16.55 -19.34
N THR A 781 -43.71 15.36 -19.70
CA THR A 781 -44.40 14.44 -18.78
C THR A 781 -43.47 13.44 -18.09
N HIS A 782 -42.28 13.19 -18.64
CA HIS A 782 -41.33 12.22 -18.11
C HIS A 782 -39.89 12.59 -18.50
N GLU A 783 -38.94 12.18 -17.66
CA GLU A 783 -37.52 12.46 -17.86
C GLU A 783 -36.94 11.53 -18.93
N VAL A 784 -36.34 12.11 -19.96
CA VAL A 784 -35.59 11.37 -20.99
C VAL A 784 -34.12 11.32 -20.60
N PHE A 785 -33.46 10.18 -20.82
CA PHE A 785 -32.06 9.99 -20.47
C PHE A 785 -31.38 8.98 -21.40
N ILE A 786 -30.05 8.99 -21.39
CA ILE A 786 -29.20 8.00 -22.05
C ILE A 786 -28.79 6.96 -21.01
N GLU A 787 -29.07 5.69 -21.28
CA GLU A 787 -28.61 4.56 -20.47
C GLU A 787 -27.26 4.05 -20.98
N LEU A 788 -26.23 4.18 -20.17
CA LEU A 788 -24.92 3.55 -20.34
C LEU A 788 -24.96 2.17 -19.68
N LYS A 789 -25.12 1.13 -20.49
CA LYS A 789 -25.20 -0.27 -20.07
C LYS A 789 -23.82 -0.90 -20.14
N THR A 790 -23.32 -1.37 -19.01
CA THR A 790 -22.08 -2.15 -18.92
C THR A 790 -22.39 -3.51 -18.30
N ALA A 791 -21.47 -4.47 -18.40
CA ALA A 791 -21.61 -5.78 -17.74
C ALA A 791 -21.74 -5.69 -16.20
N GLN A 792 -21.41 -4.53 -15.61
CA GLN A 792 -21.40 -4.29 -14.16
C GLN A 792 -22.59 -3.47 -13.65
N GLY A 793 -23.36 -2.82 -14.53
CA GLY A 793 -24.49 -1.99 -14.13
C GLY A 793 -24.96 -1.02 -15.22
N VAL A 794 -26.10 -0.38 -14.95
CA VAL A 794 -26.71 0.64 -15.82
C VAL A 794 -26.54 2.00 -15.16
N ARG A 795 -25.93 2.95 -15.87
CA ARG A 795 -25.89 4.37 -15.47
C ARG A 795 -26.75 5.21 -16.39
N THR A 796 -27.44 6.20 -15.84
CA THR A 796 -28.33 7.07 -16.58
C THR A 796 -27.73 8.47 -16.65
N VAL A 797 -27.58 9.01 -17.87
CA VAL A 797 -27.18 10.40 -18.13
C VAL A 797 -28.43 11.18 -18.48
N SER A 798 -28.89 12.05 -17.57
CA SER A 798 -30.15 12.78 -17.74
C SER A 798 -30.05 13.91 -18.75
N THR A 799 -31.18 14.34 -19.31
CA THR A 799 -31.26 15.54 -20.16
C THR A 799 -30.67 16.79 -19.49
N PHE A 800 -30.72 16.90 -18.15
CA PHE A 800 -30.08 18.00 -17.42
C PHE A 800 -28.55 17.99 -17.56
N GLU A 801 -27.91 16.83 -17.44
CA GLU A 801 -26.46 16.71 -17.64
C GLU A 801 -26.08 17.01 -19.10
N LEU A 802 -26.94 16.63 -20.05
CA LEU A 802 -26.73 16.82 -21.49
C LEU A 802 -26.93 18.27 -21.96
N THR A 803 -27.92 18.98 -21.41
CA THR A 803 -28.25 20.35 -21.89
C THR A 803 -27.82 21.46 -20.95
N GLY A 804 -27.47 21.14 -19.71
CA GLY A 804 -27.10 22.11 -18.67
C GLY A 804 -28.25 23.05 -18.30
N LYS A 805 -29.46 22.80 -18.84
CA LYS A 805 -30.67 23.60 -18.65
C LYS A 805 -31.78 22.66 -18.20
N GLU A 806 -32.22 22.81 -16.95
CA GLU A 806 -33.40 22.08 -16.47
C GLU A 806 -34.66 22.78 -17.04
N LYS A 807 -35.33 22.16 -18.03
CA LYS A 807 -36.75 22.46 -18.31
C LYS A 807 -37.60 21.56 -17.41
N GLY A 808 -37.84 22.06 -16.20
CA GLY A 808 -38.66 21.41 -15.17
C GLY A 808 -38.52 22.19 -13.86
N ARG A 809 -39.61 22.39 -13.12
CA ARG A 809 -39.64 23.28 -11.94
C ARG A 809 -38.66 22.84 -10.85
N ALA A 810 -37.51 23.51 -10.77
CA ALA A 810 -36.72 23.61 -9.55
C ALA A 810 -37.57 24.25 -8.43
N ALA A 811 -37.42 23.78 -7.20
CA ALA A 811 -37.94 24.51 -6.04
C ALA A 811 -37.39 25.95 -6.10
N GLY A 812 -38.26 26.96 -6.21
CA GLY A 812 -37.83 28.34 -6.41
C GLY A 812 -36.83 28.77 -5.35
N ALA A 813 -35.82 29.59 -5.71
CA ALA A 813 -34.77 30.06 -4.79
C ALA A 813 -35.33 30.61 -3.47
N THR A 814 -36.53 31.19 -3.49
CA THR A 814 -37.28 31.64 -2.32
C THR A 814 -37.66 30.52 -1.34
N SER A 815 -38.05 29.34 -1.85
CA SER A 815 -38.40 28.17 -1.04
C SER A 815 -37.16 27.48 -0.44
N GLY A 816 -36.06 27.40 -1.21
CA GLY A 816 -34.78 26.87 -0.71
C GLY A 816 -34.18 27.78 0.37
N MET A 817 -34.21 29.10 0.16
CA MET A 817 -33.82 30.07 1.18
C MET A 817 -34.71 29.99 2.43
N GLY A 818 -36.02 29.84 2.26
CA GLY A 818 -36.96 29.64 3.36
C GLY A 818 -36.62 28.43 4.22
N LEU A 819 -36.29 27.30 3.60
CA LEU A 819 -35.87 26.07 4.29
C LEU A 819 -34.54 26.24 5.04
N MET A 820 -33.57 26.95 4.46
CA MET A 820 -32.30 27.25 5.13
C MET A 820 -32.44 28.21 6.31
N LEU A 821 -33.52 29.00 6.37
CA LEU A 821 -33.80 29.89 7.51
C LEU A 821 -34.47 29.17 8.69
N VAL A 822 -35.05 27.98 8.47
CA VAL A 822 -35.80 27.22 9.49
C VAL A 822 -34.99 26.98 10.77
N PRO A 823 -33.72 26.54 10.75
CA PRO A 823 -32.97 26.30 11.98
C PRO A 823 -32.88 27.54 12.88
N THR A 824 -32.64 28.70 12.30
CA THR A 824 -32.61 29.98 13.02
C THR A 824 -34.00 30.38 13.50
N LEU A 825 -35.02 30.24 12.64
CA LEU A 825 -36.41 30.59 12.96
C LEU A 825 -37.02 29.69 14.04
N VAL A 826 -36.47 28.52 14.32
CA VAL A 826 -36.90 27.63 15.42
C VAL A 826 -36.10 27.92 16.69
N LEU A 827 -34.77 27.93 16.60
CA LEU A 827 -33.91 28.03 17.78
C LEU A 827 -33.91 29.42 18.42
N PHE A 828 -33.98 30.48 17.60
CA PHE A 828 -33.93 31.85 18.11
C PHE A 828 -35.19 32.22 18.91
N PRO A 829 -36.43 31.99 18.42
CA PRO A 829 -37.62 32.23 19.23
C PRO A 829 -37.70 31.33 20.47
N PHE A 830 -37.25 30.08 20.37
CA PHE A 830 -37.21 29.16 21.52
C PHE A 830 -36.27 29.67 22.62
N PHE A 831 -35.08 30.18 22.24
CA PHE A 831 -34.19 30.88 23.17
C PHE A 831 -34.84 32.12 23.77
N LEU A 832 -35.40 33.00 22.93
CA LEU A 832 -35.99 34.26 23.38
C LEU A 832 -37.14 34.05 24.39
N VAL A 833 -38.04 33.09 24.11
CA VAL A 833 -39.15 32.76 25.01
C VAL A 833 -38.63 32.15 26.31
N SER A 834 -37.68 31.22 26.24
CA SER A 834 -37.07 30.60 27.43
C SER A 834 -36.37 31.63 28.31
N PHE A 835 -35.66 32.57 27.69
CA PHE A 835 -34.99 33.67 28.37
C PHE A 835 -35.98 34.63 29.04
N LEU A 836 -37.05 35.03 28.35
CA LEU A 836 -38.06 35.93 28.91
C LEU A 836 -38.82 35.28 30.08
N LEU A 837 -39.20 34.00 29.95
CA LEU A 837 -39.84 33.25 31.03
C LEU A 837 -38.93 33.12 32.25
N LEU A 838 -37.64 32.82 32.03
CA LEU A 838 -36.66 32.76 33.10
C LEU A 838 -36.46 34.13 33.75
N SER A 839 -36.30 35.19 32.96
CA SER A 839 -36.12 36.55 33.48
C SER A 839 -37.33 37.01 34.31
N GLN A 840 -38.55 36.64 33.90
CA GLN A 840 -39.76 36.94 34.66
C GLN A 840 -39.85 36.11 35.94
N TYR A 841 -39.51 34.82 35.88
CA TYR A 841 -39.44 33.95 37.05
C TYR A 841 -38.43 34.47 38.08
N MET A 842 -37.22 34.82 37.63
CA MET A 842 -36.17 35.39 38.48
C MET A 842 -36.61 36.71 39.11
N HIS A 843 -37.25 37.60 38.33
CA HIS A 843 -37.76 38.86 38.84
C HIS A 843 -38.77 38.66 39.96
N ASN A 844 -39.75 37.77 39.77
CA ASN A 844 -40.78 37.49 40.77
C ASN A 844 -40.17 36.84 42.01
N TYR A 845 -39.31 35.83 41.84
CA TYR A 845 -38.67 35.12 42.95
C TYR A 845 -37.80 36.04 43.81
N LEU A 846 -36.98 36.89 43.18
CA LEU A 846 -36.14 37.84 43.91
C LEU A 846 -36.95 38.95 44.60
N THR A 847 -38.08 39.34 44.02
CA THR A 847 -39.00 40.32 44.65
C THR A 847 -39.65 39.74 45.90
N ASP A 848 -40.02 38.46 45.88
CA ASP A 848 -40.67 37.76 46.99
C ASP A 848 -39.69 37.41 48.12
N GLU A 849 -38.48 36.93 47.79
CA GLU A 849 -37.50 36.44 48.78
C GLU A 849 -36.57 37.53 49.33
N VAL A 850 -36.15 38.51 48.52
CA VAL A 850 -35.10 39.49 48.87
C VAL A 850 -35.65 40.90 49.11
N THR A 851 -36.98 41.06 49.06
CA THR A 851 -37.75 42.33 49.06
C THR A 851 -37.48 43.20 47.82
N GLY A 852 -38.48 43.99 47.39
CA GLY A 852 -38.53 44.69 46.09
C GLY A 852 -37.44 45.73 45.77
N GLN A 853 -36.35 45.79 46.54
CA GLN A 853 -35.15 46.62 46.30
C GLN A 853 -33.91 45.81 45.88
N TYR A 854 -34.06 44.54 45.50
CA TYR A 854 -32.93 43.68 45.11
C TYR A 854 -32.04 44.24 43.98
N VAL A 855 -32.59 45.14 43.14
CA VAL A 855 -31.87 45.81 42.04
C VAL A 855 -30.75 46.75 42.53
N LEU A 856 -30.75 47.11 43.81
CA LEU A 856 -29.75 47.99 44.45
C LEU A 856 -28.79 47.24 45.39
N GLN A 857 -28.89 45.92 45.51
CA GLN A 857 -28.12 45.07 46.44
C GLN A 857 -27.10 44.20 45.69
N ASN A 858 -26.00 43.83 46.35
CA ASN A 858 -25.07 42.82 45.82
C ASN A 858 -25.57 41.44 46.26
N LEU A 859 -26.34 40.79 45.39
CA LEU A 859 -27.09 39.58 45.68
C LEU A 859 -26.20 38.43 46.18
N TYR A 860 -25.00 38.27 45.65
CA TYR A 860 -24.07 37.22 46.10
C TYR A 860 -23.53 37.44 47.51
N ARG A 861 -23.46 38.70 47.97
CA ARG A 861 -23.01 39.04 49.33
C ARG A 861 -24.14 38.96 50.35
N ASP A 862 -25.33 39.40 49.95
CA ASP A 862 -26.45 39.63 50.87
C ASP A 862 -27.41 38.42 50.94
N ALA A 863 -27.48 37.58 49.90
CA ALA A 863 -28.32 36.37 49.85
C ALA A 863 -27.73 35.25 48.93
N PRO A 864 -26.60 34.63 49.31
CA PRO A 864 -25.89 33.66 48.46
C PRO A 864 -26.71 32.39 48.13
N GLU A 865 -27.53 31.90 49.07
CA GLU A 865 -28.35 30.70 48.87
C GLU A 865 -29.40 30.88 47.76
N VAL A 866 -29.91 32.11 47.59
CA VAL A 866 -30.86 32.50 46.55
C VAL A 866 -30.18 32.53 45.19
N VAL A 867 -28.94 33.03 45.11
CA VAL A 867 -28.15 33.07 43.87
C VAL A 867 -27.78 31.65 43.42
N ASP A 868 -27.33 30.79 44.33
CA ASP A 868 -26.98 29.40 44.02
C ASP A 868 -28.19 28.58 43.52
N TYR A 869 -29.37 28.84 44.08
CA TYR A 869 -30.62 28.24 43.60
C TYR A 869 -30.96 28.71 42.18
N LEU A 870 -30.92 30.02 41.92
CA LEU A 870 -31.22 30.57 40.59
C LEU A 870 -30.17 30.21 39.54
N ALA A 871 -28.91 29.99 39.94
CA ALA A 871 -27.82 29.54 39.07
C ALA A 871 -28.13 28.21 38.37
N GLN A 872 -28.93 27.34 38.98
CA GLN A 872 -29.34 26.06 38.38
C GLN A 872 -30.29 26.25 37.18
N PHE A 873 -31.09 27.31 37.20
CA PHE A 873 -32.08 27.63 36.16
C PHE A 873 -31.51 28.52 35.05
N THR A 874 -30.47 29.32 35.35
CA THR A 874 -29.80 30.18 34.37
C THR A 874 -28.88 29.41 33.42
N ARG A 875 -28.20 28.36 33.90
CA ARG A 875 -27.28 27.53 33.09
C ARG A 875 -27.92 26.93 31.82
N PRO A 876 -29.10 26.29 31.86
CA PRO A 876 -29.74 25.76 30.65
C PRO A 876 -29.99 26.81 29.56
N VAL A 877 -30.36 28.04 29.94
CA VAL A 877 -30.61 29.13 29.00
C VAL A 877 -29.30 29.67 28.41
N GLY A 878 -28.24 29.78 29.21
CA GLY A 878 -26.89 30.10 28.73
C GLY A 878 -26.33 29.05 27.77
N TYR A 879 -26.56 27.75 28.04
CA TYR A 879 -26.19 26.67 27.12
C TYR A 879 -26.98 26.75 25.82
N LEU A 880 -28.30 26.99 25.88
CA LEU A 880 -29.13 27.14 24.70
C LEU A 880 -28.67 28.32 23.82
N TYR A 881 -28.24 29.42 24.45
CA TYR A 881 -27.67 30.58 23.77
C TYR A 881 -26.41 30.21 22.97
N LEU A 882 -25.41 29.58 23.59
CA LEU A 882 -24.18 29.17 22.89
C LEU A 882 -24.41 28.05 21.89
N LEU A 883 -25.32 27.12 22.19
CA LEU A 883 -25.67 26.01 21.30
C LEU A 883 -26.22 26.51 19.96
N MET A 884 -27.09 27.53 20.00
CA MET A 884 -27.64 28.15 18.80
C MET A 884 -26.54 28.69 17.87
N ALA A 885 -25.48 29.29 18.41
CA ALA A 885 -24.37 29.83 17.62
C ALA A 885 -23.65 28.76 16.78
N GLY A 886 -23.40 27.59 17.37
CA GLY A 886 -22.66 26.50 16.72
C GLY A 886 -23.52 25.56 15.88
N ILE A 887 -24.75 25.27 16.32
CA ILE A 887 -25.64 24.29 15.67
C ILE A 887 -26.27 24.86 14.39
N VAL A 888 -26.59 26.15 14.34
CA VAL A 888 -27.27 26.74 13.17
C VAL A 888 -26.43 26.60 11.88
N PRO A 889 -25.14 27.00 11.82
CA PRO A 889 -24.34 26.83 10.61
C PRO A 889 -24.27 25.37 10.13
N TYR A 890 -24.18 24.41 11.06
CA TYR A 890 -24.16 22.98 10.75
C TYR A 890 -25.46 22.49 10.10
N TRP A 891 -26.63 22.84 10.65
CA TRP A 891 -27.91 22.45 10.07
C TRP A 891 -28.18 23.13 8.73
N VAL A 892 -27.81 24.41 8.59
CA VAL A 892 -27.91 25.12 7.31
C VAL A 892 -27.05 24.42 6.25
N GLY A 893 -25.82 24.05 6.56
CA GLY A 893 -24.94 23.28 5.66
C GLY A 893 -25.54 21.91 5.27
N ARG A 894 -26.16 21.21 6.22
CA ARG A 894 -26.83 19.93 5.97
C ARG A 894 -28.07 20.06 5.08
N ILE A 895 -28.90 21.08 5.32
CA ILE A 895 -30.07 21.38 4.49
C ILE A 895 -29.62 21.77 3.08
N TYR A 896 -28.56 22.57 2.95
CA TYR A 896 -27.98 22.93 1.65
C TYR A 896 -27.54 21.70 0.87
N ARG A 897 -26.80 20.77 1.51
CA ARG A 897 -26.39 19.49 0.90
C ARG A 897 -27.55 18.58 0.48
N SER A 898 -28.72 18.74 1.11
CA SER A 898 -29.92 17.96 0.75
C SER A 898 -30.65 18.48 -0.50
N PHE A 899 -30.33 19.70 -0.96
CA PHE A 899 -30.91 20.23 -2.18
C PHE A 899 -30.28 19.61 -3.43
N LYS A 900 -31.05 19.55 -4.52
CA LYS A 900 -30.53 19.15 -5.83
C LYS A 900 -29.40 20.10 -6.28
N PRO A 901 -28.40 19.63 -7.04
CA PRO A 901 -27.27 20.46 -7.51
C PRO A 901 -27.68 21.76 -8.21
N SER A 902 -28.78 21.75 -8.98
CA SER A 902 -29.33 22.95 -9.65
C SER A 902 -29.79 24.03 -8.66
N THR A 903 -30.33 23.63 -7.51
CA THR A 903 -30.75 24.55 -6.43
C THR A 903 -29.56 25.01 -5.59
N GLN A 904 -28.54 24.16 -5.44
CA GLN A 904 -27.30 24.51 -4.73
C GLN A 904 -26.53 25.63 -5.44
N GLN A 905 -26.43 25.60 -6.78
CA GLN A 905 -25.79 26.66 -7.57
C GLN A 905 -26.52 28.01 -7.45
N LEU A 906 -27.86 28.01 -7.48
CA LEU A 906 -28.66 29.24 -7.32
C LEU A 906 -28.51 29.86 -5.92
N LEU A 907 -28.30 29.03 -4.90
CA LEU A 907 -28.20 29.46 -3.50
C LEU A 907 -26.76 29.68 -3.03
N GLU A 908 -25.76 29.40 -3.85
CA GLU A 908 -24.33 29.45 -3.51
C GLU A 908 -23.91 30.82 -2.97
N ARG A 909 -24.36 31.90 -3.61
CA ARG A 909 -24.08 33.28 -3.17
C ARG A 909 -24.90 33.72 -1.95
N GLN A 910 -26.00 33.02 -1.65
CA GLN A 910 -26.95 33.41 -0.60
C GLN A 910 -26.83 32.56 0.68
N ARG A 911 -26.08 31.46 0.65
CA ARG A 911 -25.96 30.48 1.76
C ARG A 911 -25.27 31.02 3.02
N ARG A 912 -24.43 32.06 2.90
CA ARG A 912 -23.74 32.69 4.05
C ARG A 912 -24.69 33.41 4.99
N LEU A 913 -25.74 34.01 4.44
CA LEU A 913 -26.66 34.85 5.19
C LEU A 913 -27.42 34.05 6.28
N PRO A 914 -28.02 32.88 5.99
CA PRO A 914 -28.67 32.07 7.02
C PRO A 914 -27.71 31.55 8.11
N MET A 915 -26.45 31.28 7.77
CA MET A 915 -25.45 30.77 8.73
C MET A 915 -25.04 31.82 9.78
N VAL A 916 -24.90 33.09 9.34
CA VAL A 916 -24.51 34.22 10.21
C VAL A 916 -25.72 34.92 10.86
N LEU A 917 -26.93 34.59 10.42
CA LEU A 917 -28.18 35.21 10.89
C LEU A 917 -28.36 35.22 12.42
N PRO A 918 -27.98 34.19 13.20
CA PRO A 918 -28.07 34.24 14.66
C PRO A 918 -27.32 35.44 15.25
N THR A 919 -26.12 35.73 14.74
CA THR A 919 -25.30 36.86 15.18
C THR A 919 -25.94 38.20 14.81
N LEU A 920 -26.51 38.29 13.59
CA LEU A 920 -27.21 39.49 13.12
C LEU A 920 -28.50 39.78 13.89
N LEU A 921 -29.16 38.77 14.44
CA LEU A 921 -30.36 38.94 15.26
C LEU A 921 -30.03 39.27 16.72
N VAL A 922 -29.11 38.51 17.32
CA VAL A 922 -28.75 38.65 18.74
C VAL A 922 -28.01 39.95 19.02
N GLY A 923 -27.07 40.36 18.15
CA GLY A 923 -26.23 41.55 18.36
C GLY A 923 -27.05 42.84 18.60
N PRO A 924 -27.97 43.20 17.70
CA PRO A 924 -28.84 44.37 17.89
C PRO A 924 -29.76 44.23 19.11
N LEU A 925 -30.28 43.03 19.39
CA LEU A 925 -31.19 42.81 20.52
C LEU A 925 -30.50 42.93 21.88
N LEU A 926 -29.20 42.65 21.98
CA LEU A 926 -28.40 42.92 23.16
C LEU A 926 -28.29 44.42 23.48
N LEU A 927 -28.52 45.30 22.50
CA LEU A 927 -28.57 46.75 22.72
C LEU A 927 -29.96 47.23 23.16
N THR A 928 -30.93 46.33 23.25
CA THR A 928 -32.32 46.64 23.64
C THR A 928 -32.60 46.15 25.06
N PRO A 929 -33.55 46.76 25.78
CA PRO A 929 -34.01 46.29 27.08
C PRO A 929 -34.76 44.93 27.02
N VAL A 930 -34.81 44.27 25.88
CA VAL A 930 -35.34 42.90 25.78
C VAL A 930 -34.31 41.89 26.28
N LEU A 931 -33.04 42.05 25.88
CA LEU A 931 -31.93 41.17 26.26
C LEU A 931 -30.90 41.85 27.17
N SER A 932 -30.91 43.18 27.31
CA SER A 932 -30.07 43.93 28.26
C SER A 932 -30.89 44.35 29.48
N ASN A 933 -31.20 43.39 30.34
CA ASN A 933 -31.84 43.59 31.65
C ASN A 933 -30.83 43.47 32.78
N HIS A 934 -31.24 43.84 34.00
CA HIS A 934 -30.39 43.79 35.20
C HIS A 934 -29.65 42.46 35.34
N PHE A 935 -30.34 41.32 35.15
CA PHE A 935 -29.76 39.97 35.23
C PHE A 935 -28.69 39.65 34.18
N THR A 936 -28.75 40.29 33.01
CA THR A 936 -27.77 40.06 31.92
C THR A 936 -26.53 40.96 32.02
N SER A 937 -26.59 41.97 32.88
CA SER A 937 -25.49 42.89 33.20
C SER A 937 -24.89 42.63 34.59
N ASP A 938 -25.58 41.85 35.42
CA ASP A 938 -25.14 41.54 36.78
C ASP A 938 -24.10 40.41 36.77
N PRO A 939 -22.88 40.65 37.28
CA PRO A 939 -21.82 39.65 37.32
C PRO A 939 -22.14 38.45 38.20
N ASP A 940 -23.13 38.54 39.10
CA ASP A 940 -23.53 37.44 39.98
C ASP A 940 -24.24 36.31 39.19
N PHE A 941 -24.80 36.61 38.02
CA PHE A 941 -25.48 35.65 37.13
C PHE A 941 -24.66 35.33 35.86
N LYS A 942 -23.41 34.90 36.04
CA LYS A 942 -22.44 34.62 34.96
C LYS A 942 -22.98 33.79 33.78
N ALA A 943 -23.82 32.78 34.06
CA ALA A 943 -24.36 31.90 33.04
C ALA A 943 -25.39 32.56 32.09
N VAL A 944 -25.94 33.72 32.47
CA VAL A 944 -26.90 34.50 31.66
C VAL A 944 -26.37 35.92 31.42
N HIS A 945 -25.09 36.17 31.70
CA HIS A 945 -24.41 37.43 31.37
C HIS A 945 -24.11 37.49 29.86
N LEU A 946 -25.16 37.65 29.05
CA LEU A 946 -25.11 37.53 27.59
C LEU A 946 -24.09 38.48 26.95
N THR A 947 -23.86 39.65 27.54
CA THR A 947 -22.91 40.65 27.03
C THR A 947 -21.46 40.16 27.06
N SER A 948 -21.05 39.42 28.11
CA SER A 948 -19.70 38.83 28.15
C SER A 948 -19.59 37.58 27.28
N MET A 949 -20.70 36.83 27.14
CA MET A 949 -20.76 35.63 26.31
C MET A 949 -20.87 35.94 24.81
N PHE A 950 -21.23 37.17 24.43
CA PHE A 950 -21.45 37.56 23.04
C PHE A 950 -20.21 37.38 22.15
N LEU A 951 -19.00 37.64 22.66
CA LEU A 951 -17.77 37.39 21.90
C LEU A 951 -17.57 35.91 21.60
N TYR A 952 -17.86 35.03 22.56
CA TYR A 952 -17.82 33.58 22.36
C TYR A 952 -18.91 33.12 21.40
N PHE A 953 -20.11 33.71 21.49
CA PHE A 953 -21.20 33.46 20.57
C PHE A 953 -20.81 33.81 19.12
N VAL A 954 -20.22 35.00 18.90
CA VAL A 954 -19.74 35.44 17.59
C VAL A 954 -18.64 34.50 17.07
N PHE A 955 -17.68 34.14 17.93
CA PHE A 955 -16.58 33.25 17.54
C PHE A 955 -17.09 31.85 17.14
N LEU A 956 -18.02 31.28 17.90
CA LEU A 956 -18.64 29.99 17.59
C LEU A 956 -19.45 30.05 16.29
N ASN A 957 -20.21 31.13 16.07
CA ASN A 957 -21.05 31.25 14.87
C ASN A 957 -20.21 31.51 13.60
N LEU A 958 -19.23 32.40 13.66
CA LEU A 958 -18.33 32.67 12.52
C LEU A 958 -17.37 31.50 12.27
N GLY A 959 -16.82 30.88 13.32
CA GLY A 959 -15.98 29.69 13.19
C GLY A 959 -16.73 28.50 12.60
N GLY A 960 -17.97 28.27 13.06
CA GLY A 960 -18.86 27.26 12.49
C GLY A 960 -19.23 27.54 11.02
N THR A 961 -19.45 28.82 10.67
CA THR A 961 -19.73 29.23 9.29
C THR A 961 -18.52 29.01 8.39
N TYR A 962 -17.33 29.46 8.79
CA TYR A 962 -16.10 29.33 8.03
C TYR A 962 -15.73 27.86 7.77
N TYR A 963 -15.88 27.01 8.78
CA TYR A 963 -15.69 25.57 8.61
C TYR A 963 -16.65 24.97 7.58
N GLN A 964 -17.94 25.31 7.66
CA GLN A 964 -18.93 24.78 6.71
C GLN A 964 -18.64 25.25 5.28
N GLU A 965 -18.18 26.48 5.09
CA GLU A 965 -17.76 26.98 3.78
C GLU A 965 -16.60 26.18 3.19
N LEU A 966 -15.52 26.00 3.96
CA LEU A 966 -14.38 25.21 3.51
C LEU A 966 -14.78 23.76 3.18
N SER A 967 -15.71 23.19 3.94
CA SER A 967 -16.22 21.83 3.71
C SER A 967 -17.18 21.71 2.51
N LEU A 968 -17.66 22.83 1.97
CA LEU A 968 -18.57 22.86 0.81
C LEU A 968 -17.84 23.25 -0.48
N GLU A 969 -16.65 23.84 -0.40
CA GLU A 969 -15.82 24.22 -1.55
C GLU A 969 -14.80 23.14 -1.93
N GLU A 970 -14.84 21.95 -1.29
CA GLU A 970 -13.88 20.83 -1.46
C GLU A 970 -12.39 21.17 -1.21
N ARG A 971 -12.06 22.44 -0.94
CA ARG A 971 -10.71 22.93 -0.55
C ARG A 971 -10.15 22.33 0.74
N PHE A 972 -10.97 21.61 1.51
CA PHE A 972 -10.52 20.87 2.68
C PHE A 972 -9.69 19.63 2.30
N ASP A 973 -9.99 19.00 1.16
CA ASP A 973 -9.29 17.81 0.68
C ASP A 973 -7.89 18.14 0.13
N ASP A 974 -7.68 19.39 -0.34
CA ASP A 974 -6.36 19.89 -0.77
C ASP A 974 -5.46 20.31 0.41
N LEU A 975 -6.04 20.59 1.58
CA LEU A 975 -5.34 21.04 2.79
C LEU A 975 -4.99 19.90 3.75
N LEU A 976 -5.63 18.74 3.60
CA LEU A 976 -5.37 17.54 4.41
C LEU A 976 -4.84 16.43 3.52
N VAL A 977 -3.59 16.01 3.78
CA VAL A 977 -2.90 14.92 3.07
C VAL A 977 -3.63 13.56 3.24
N ASP A 978 -4.50 13.45 4.25
CA ASP A 978 -5.14 12.19 4.65
C ASP A 978 -6.68 12.22 4.46
N LYS A 979 -7.16 11.43 3.48
CA LYS A 979 -8.57 11.33 3.07
C LYS A 979 -9.47 10.64 4.09
N GLU A 980 -8.92 9.90 5.05
CA GLU A 980 -9.72 9.28 6.11
C GLU A 980 -10.12 10.27 7.21
N LEU A 981 -9.26 11.27 7.48
CA LEU A 981 -9.51 12.30 8.48
C LEU A 981 -10.71 13.18 8.09
N ALA A 982 -10.84 13.49 6.80
CA ALA A 982 -11.93 14.27 6.23
C ALA A 982 -13.31 13.63 6.48
N LYS A 983 -13.40 12.29 6.49
CA LYS A 983 -14.66 11.55 6.73
C LYS A 983 -15.07 11.53 8.20
N ARG A 984 -14.11 11.62 9.14
CA ARG A 984 -14.36 11.58 10.61
C ARG A 984 -14.52 12.95 11.24
N LEU A 985 -14.11 14.02 10.56
CA LEU A 985 -14.12 15.40 11.06
C LEU A 985 -15.52 15.99 11.37
N PRO A 986 -16.59 15.77 10.56
CA PRO A 986 -17.90 16.38 10.82
C PRO A 986 -18.54 16.00 12.17
N PRO A 987 -18.56 14.71 12.59
CA PRO A 987 -19.05 14.34 13.91
C PRO A 987 -18.08 14.72 15.04
N ALA A 988 -16.76 14.68 14.79
CA ALA A 988 -15.76 15.08 15.79
C ALA A 988 -15.79 16.59 16.07
N LEU A 989 -16.08 17.43 15.08
CA LEU A 989 -16.23 18.87 15.27
C LEU A 989 -17.57 19.22 15.94
N ALA A 990 -18.66 18.52 15.62
CA ALA A 990 -19.92 18.67 16.35
C ALA A 990 -19.74 18.29 17.83
N LEU A 991 -18.97 17.24 18.11
CA LEU A 991 -18.54 16.84 19.45
C LEU A 991 -17.62 17.89 20.09
N PHE A 992 -16.71 18.50 19.33
CA PHE A 992 -15.80 19.56 19.79
C PHE A 992 -16.55 20.85 20.13
N ILE A 993 -17.49 21.29 19.30
CA ILE A 993 -18.37 22.44 19.57
C ILE A 993 -19.23 22.15 20.80
N PHE A 994 -19.78 20.94 20.91
CA PHE A 994 -20.53 20.50 22.09
C PHE A 994 -19.66 20.46 23.36
N LEU A 995 -18.41 19.99 23.26
CA LEU A 995 -17.41 19.99 24.33
C LEU A 995 -16.97 21.40 24.71
N CYS A 996 -16.78 22.30 23.75
CA CYS A 996 -16.45 23.70 24.00
C CYS A 996 -17.60 24.44 24.68
N VAL A 997 -18.86 24.15 24.31
CA VAL A 997 -20.06 24.68 25.00
C VAL A 997 -20.17 24.13 26.42
N LEU A 998 -19.89 22.84 26.64
CA LEU A 998 -19.83 22.23 27.98
C LEU A 998 -18.69 22.81 28.82
N LEU A 999 -17.48 22.93 28.27
CA LEU A 999 -16.29 23.41 28.98
C LEU A 999 -16.37 24.90 29.31
N THR A 1000 -16.95 25.72 28.42
CA THR A 1000 -17.19 27.15 28.71
C THR A 1000 -18.29 27.35 29.74
N GLY A 1001 -19.37 26.54 29.74
CA GLY A 1001 -20.37 26.62 30.82
C GLY A 1001 -19.98 25.93 32.14
N VAL A 1002 -18.93 25.10 32.15
CA VAL A 1002 -18.29 24.58 33.38
C VAL A 1002 -17.28 25.59 33.96
N SER A 1003 -16.73 26.48 33.12
CA SER A 1003 -15.71 27.47 33.54
C SER A 1003 -16.30 28.80 34.03
N PHE A 1004 -17.62 28.99 33.99
CA PHE A 1004 -18.33 30.20 34.44
C PHE A 1004 -19.22 29.97 35.66
#